data_AF-A0A920MQY5-F1
#
_entry.id   AF-A0A920MQY5-F1
#
_cell.length_a   1.000
_cell.length_b   1.000
_cell.length_c   1.000
_cell.angle_alpha   90.00
_cell.angle_beta   90.00
_cell.angle_gamma   90.00
#
_symmetry.space_group_name_H-M   'P 1'
#
loop_
_entity.id
_entity.type
_entity.pdbx_description
1 polymer ?
#
loop_
_entity_poly.entity_id
_entity_poly.type
_entity_poly.pdbx_seq_one_letter_code
_entity_poly.pdbx_strand_id
1 'polypeptide(L)'
;MKVYIDNSINDFRVFDDQKLTSDMDLNKEFELHDGKRIRKWLPNARPIDHFNDKYLNRYYIIEFEQNIKDITKTLESFINIPCISAIEMVPVLSPVYTPNDDYWDGQYGLRQVKADSAYGLWNIDNGEIPGQMENGEIVVGVVDISLMWDHPDLIDNIWRNLGEDADGDGDVLEYIDGEWVFDPGDTNSVDDDGDGYIDNFIGYDIHYNDNDPDLNSTSSGHGTMVSGCVSSVTNNEIGVASVGWSVKIMGVNSSAGGSTLESGYAGVLAAAHMGADIINLSWGNSSYWESHEIVINTVFNEYGCILVGAAGNYGVYEPHYPAAYENVISVTATSMNNYFNCWPNFHETVDIAAPGEDIWTTVPFTGNGMRYQEVTGTSFSSPTVAGGIALLKTIFPNADNQMLVSNILNSASYFIGMDGSCSGQDLDGLLGSGQLNIYGAITNDIEPNILPINVAVLSESGLCAPGDTDQVVFSLANSYGGAPLENIIVTLASNDSLVTIINNEFSYGQILGSENHFEAEFLISSSENMNYGDIPFILTIDAEISGNIPSGISFDHYQSNMEVDIPFGFNQDGYPIDDINVYGSPIITDLYGNSAPQIFFTTDSTVYGKWMSGFDVLGFPIHISSKVSTTVAAGDLDDDNDKELVFGTEIGDLYVLNKDASQFMVFSQNDQIVSYPVLYDFEESSELEIFFYI
;
A
#
# COMPACT_ATOMS: atom_id res chain seq x y z
N MET A 1 4.10 27.06 8.60
CA MET A 1 4.75 27.19 7.27
C MET A 1 5.55 28.50 7.15
N LYS A 2 6.37 28.65 6.12
CA LYS A 2 7.15 29.84 5.78
C LYS A 2 6.79 30.33 4.38
N VAL A 3 6.49 31.61 4.23
CA VAL A 3 6.09 32.25 2.97
C VAL A 3 7.12 33.28 2.54
N TYR A 4 7.36 33.40 1.24
CA TYR A 4 8.19 34.45 0.65
C TYR A 4 7.32 35.52 0.00
N ILE A 5 7.45 36.76 0.46
CA ILE A 5 6.70 37.89 -0.10
C ILE A 5 7.40 38.41 -1.36
N ASP A 6 6.64 38.46 -2.45
CA ASP A 6 7.16 38.82 -3.78
C ASP A 6 7.88 40.17 -3.78
N ASN A 7 8.99 40.24 -4.51
CA ASN A 7 9.86 41.43 -4.55
C ASN A 7 9.12 42.68 -5.06
N SER A 8 8.08 42.52 -5.87
CA SER A 8 7.26 43.62 -6.37
C SER A 8 6.44 44.32 -5.28
N ILE A 9 6.17 43.65 -4.15
CA ILE A 9 5.44 44.20 -3.02
C ILE A 9 6.42 44.99 -2.14
N ASN A 10 6.24 46.31 -2.04
CA ASN A 10 7.20 47.22 -1.40
C ASN A 10 6.79 47.67 0.01
N ASP A 11 5.52 47.56 0.34
CA ASP A 11 4.89 48.06 1.56
C ASP A 11 4.39 46.94 2.48
N PHE A 12 4.78 45.69 2.21
CA PHE A 12 4.43 44.56 3.07
C PHE A 12 4.96 44.74 4.49
N ARG A 13 4.07 44.66 5.47
CA ARG A 13 4.40 44.68 6.90
C ARG A 13 3.49 43.77 7.69
N VAL A 14 4.02 43.21 8.76
CA VAL A 14 3.26 42.55 9.83
C VAL A 14 3.05 43.56 10.95
N PHE A 15 1.84 43.65 11.48
CA PHE A 15 1.49 44.56 12.58
C PHE A 15 1.94 43.99 13.93
N ASP A 16 1.96 44.85 14.96
CA ASP A 16 2.54 44.54 16.27
C ASP A 16 1.86 43.37 17.00
N ASP A 17 0.59 43.10 16.70
CA ASP A 17 -0.16 41.96 17.24
C ASP A 17 0.27 40.62 16.63
N GLN A 18 1.08 40.64 15.56
CA GLN A 18 1.49 39.47 14.79
C GLN A 18 0.31 38.66 14.25
N LYS A 19 -0.89 39.23 14.17
CA LYS A 19 -2.09 38.56 13.65
C LYS A 19 -2.55 39.16 12.32
N LEU A 20 -2.06 40.36 11.99
CA LEU A 20 -2.42 41.04 10.77
C LEU A 20 -1.19 41.49 9.98
N THR A 21 -1.37 41.57 8.67
CA THR A 21 -0.42 42.11 7.69
C THR A 21 -1.07 43.26 6.91
N SER A 22 -0.26 44.01 6.16
CA SER A 22 -0.78 45.01 5.22
C SER A 22 -1.51 44.43 4.01
N ASP A 23 -1.45 43.12 3.79
CA ASP A 23 -2.15 42.42 2.71
C ASP A 23 -3.48 41.82 3.22
N MET A 24 -4.59 42.20 2.59
CA MET A 24 -5.93 41.78 3.05
C MET A 24 -6.26 40.32 2.70
N ASP A 25 -5.77 39.83 1.56
CA ASP A 25 -6.04 38.46 1.12
C ASP A 25 -5.30 37.48 2.03
N LEU A 26 -4.05 37.82 2.40
CA LEU A 26 -3.30 37.05 3.40
C LEU A 26 -3.97 37.04 4.77
N ASN A 27 -4.53 38.15 5.22
CA ASN A 27 -5.22 38.19 6.51
C ASN A 27 -6.47 37.32 6.50
N LYS A 28 -7.20 37.30 5.38
CA LYS A 28 -8.42 36.49 5.23
C LYS A 28 -8.10 34.99 5.24
N GLU A 29 -7.09 34.57 4.48
CA GLU A 29 -6.65 33.17 4.49
C GLU A 29 -6.07 32.77 5.85
N PHE A 30 -5.30 33.65 6.50
CA PHE A 30 -4.79 33.41 7.85
C PHE A 30 -5.92 33.21 8.88
N GLU A 31 -7.00 33.98 8.82
CA GLU A 31 -8.16 33.82 9.70
C GLU A 31 -8.97 32.56 9.37
N LEU A 32 -9.11 32.22 8.09
CA LEU A 32 -9.83 31.03 7.63
C LEU A 32 -9.23 29.72 8.15
N HIS A 33 -7.92 29.70 8.37
CA HIS A 33 -7.15 28.54 8.84
C HIS A 33 -6.76 28.62 10.32
N ASP A 34 -7.47 29.40 11.15
CA ASP A 34 -7.20 29.55 12.59
C ASP A 34 -5.74 29.95 12.89
N GLY A 35 -5.26 30.96 12.16
CA GLY A 35 -3.93 31.51 12.30
C GLY A 35 -3.61 32.01 13.71
N LYS A 36 -2.51 31.51 14.28
CA LYS A 36 -1.99 31.89 15.61
C LYS A 36 -1.15 33.15 15.55
N ARG A 37 -0.11 33.15 14.70
CA ARG A 37 0.77 34.31 14.48
C ARG A 37 1.50 34.28 13.13
N ILE A 38 1.80 35.46 12.61
CA ILE A 38 2.69 35.74 11.47
C ILE A 38 3.90 36.52 12.00
N ARG A 39 5.11 36.08 11.68
CA ARG A 39 6.35 36.77 12.10
C ARG A 39 7.42 36.67 11.04
N LYS A 40 8.42 37.55 11.09
CA LYS A 40 9.62 37.38 10.25
C LYS A 40 10.34 36.07 10.63
N TRP A 41 10.78 35.32 9.63
CA TRP A 41 11.61 34.13 9.87
C TRP A 41 12.94 34.53 10.51
N LEU A 42 13.62 35.48 9.88
CA LEU A 42 14.90 36.04 10.33
C LEU A 42 14.70 37.53 10.66
N PRO A 43 14.28 37.88 11.88
CA PRO A 43 13.92 39.26 12.23
C PRO A 43 15.08 40.25 12.10
N ASN A 44 16.32 39.76 12.16
CA ASN A 44 17.54 40.55 12.02
C ASN A 44 18.15 40.55 10.61
N ALA A 45 17.51 39.90 9.63
CA ALA A 45 17.97 39.92 8.25
C ALA A 45 17.96 41.36 7.70
N ARG A 46 19.09 41.81 7.17
CA ARG A 46 19.26 43.14 6.59
C ARG A 46 18.75 43.13 5.15
N PRO A 47 18.38 44.28 4.58
CA PRO A 47 17.98 44.38 3.17
C PRO A 47 19.04 43.93 2.16
N ILE A 48 20.31 43.84 2.57
CA ILE A 48 21.43 43.38 1.75
C ILE A 48 21.69 41.87 1.88
N ASP A 49 21.01 41.18 2.80
CA ASP A 49 21.20 39.75 3.01
C ASP A 49 20.30 39.01 2.02
N HIS A 50 20.85 38.68 0.85
CA HIS A 50 20.15 37.99 -0.24
C HIS A 50 21.09 37.05 -1.00
N PHE A 51 20.50 36.05 -1.67
CA PHE A 51 21.17 35.23 -2.67
C PHE A 51 20.32 35.25 -3.94
N ASN A 52 20.95 35.62 -5.07
CA ASN A 52 20.23 35.97 -6.30
C ASN A 52 19.12 37.01 -6.02
N ASP A 53 17.90 36.74 -6.44
CA ASP A 53 16.71 37.56 -6.28
C ASP A 53 15.92 37.26 -5.00
N LYS A 54 16.40 36.38 -4.11
CA LYS A 54 15.72 36.02 -2.86
C LYS A 54 16.34 36.73 -1.66
N TYR A 55 15.56 37.62 -1.04
CA TYR A 55 15.97 38.41 0.12
C TYR A 55 15.54 37.76 1.43
N LEU A 56 16.48 37.55 2.36
CA LEU A 56 16.21 36.83 3.62
C LEU A 56 15.18 37.56 4.51
N ASN A 57 15.09 38.88 4.41
CA ASN A 57 14.14 39.70 5.17
C ASN A 57 12.71 39.69 4.61
N ARG A 58 12.45 38.98 3.51
CA ARG A 58 11.13 38.81 2.88
C ARG A 58 10.45 37.48 3.21
N TYR A 59 11.08 36.64 4.03
CA TYR A 59 10.49 35.42 4.55
C TYR A 59 9.74 35.65 5.86
N TYR A 60 8.52 35.13 5.92
CA TYR A 60 7.65 35.18 7.10
C TYR A 60 7.21 33.77 7.47
N ILE A 61 7.14 33.47 8.76
CA ILE A 61 6.57 32.24 9.30
C ILE A 61 5.13 32.52 9.69
N ILE A 62 4.24 31.65 9.24
CA ILE A 62 2.84 31.57 9.63
C ILE A 62 2.67 30.33 10.50
N GLU A 63 2.18 30.54 11.72
CA GLU A 63 1.89 29.52 12.71
C GLU A 63 0.38 29.46 12.95
N PHE A 64 -0.16 28.26 13.13
CA PHE A 64 -1.59 27.97 13.30
C PHE A 64 -1.86 27.51 14.73
N GLU A 65 -3.10 27.68 15.22
CA GLU A 65 -3.46 27.27 16.59
C GLU A 65 -3.57 25.76 16.74
N GLN A 66 -3.90 25.06 15.65
CA GLN A 66 -4.03 23.60 15.58
C GLN A 66 -3.24 23.06 14.39
N ASN A 67 -3.06 21.73 14.35
CA ASN A 67 -2.55 21.07 13.15
C ASN A 67 -3.51 21.30 11.99
N ILE A 68 -2.95 21.66 10.83
CA ILE A 68 -3.72 21.82 9.60
C ILE A 68 -4.12 20.43 9.13
N LYS A 69 -5.43 20.19 8.93
CA LYS A 69 -5.94 18.88 8.51
C LYS A 69 -5.59 18.52 7.06
N ASP A 70 -5.60 19.52 6.18
CA ASP A 70 -5.29 19.37 4.75
C ASP A 70 -4.18 20.35 4.38
N ILE A 71 -2.93 19.90 4.54
CA ILE A 71 -1.74 20.72 4.29
C ILE A 71 -1.72 21.15 2.82
N THR A 72 -1.98 20.24 1.88
CA THR A 72 -1.91 20.53 0.44
C THR A 72 -2.87 21.65 0.05
N LYS A 73 -4.15 21.54 0.39
CA LYS A 73 -5.15 22.56 0.08
C LYS A 73 -4.86 23.88 0.78
N THR A 74 -4.31 23.83 1.98
CA THR A 74 -3.89 25.03 2.70
C THR A 74 -2.70 25.69 2.00
N LEU A 75 -1.68 24.93 1.60
CA LEU A 75 -0.56 25.45 0.82
C LEU A 75 -1.04 26.03 -0.51
N GLU A 76 -1.98 25.38 -1.19
CA GLU A 76 -2.62 25.89 -2.41
C GLU A 76 -3.41 27.19 -2.17
N SER A 77 -4.15 27.31 -1.07
CA SER A 77 -4.88 28.55 -0.79
C SER A 77 -3.94 29.72 -0.57
N PHE A 78 -2.82 29.49 0.13
CA PHE A 78 -1.81 30.52 0.37
C PHE A 78 -0.94 30.84 -0.85
N ILE A 79 -0.54 29.86 -1.67
CA ILE A 79 0.32 30.13 -2.85
C ILE A 79 -0.41 30.95 -3.91
N ASN A 80 -1.75 30.89 -3.92
CA ASN A 80 -2.60 31.68 -4.82
C ASN A 80 -2.78 33.15 -4.37
N ILE A 81 -2.28 33.53 -3.19
CA ILE A 81 -2.32 34.93 -2.73
C ILE A 81 -1.29 35.74 -3.53
N PRO A 82 -1.68 36.83 -4.23
CA PRO A 82 -0.79 37.56 -5.14
C PRO A 82 0.52 38.08 -4.51
N CYS A 83 0.55 38.32 -3.19
CA CYS A 83 1.75 38.81 -2.51
C CYS A 83 2.77 37.70 -2.21
N ILE A 84 2.41 36.42 -2.31
CA ILE A 84 3.28 35.26 -2.02
C ILE A 84 3.85 34.72 -3.32
N SER A 85 5.17 34.51 -3.40
CA SER A 85 5.81 33.89 -4.57
C SER A 85 6.58 32.61 -4.28
N ALA A 86 6.60 32.17 -3.03
CA ALA A 86 7.02 30.82 -2.65
C ALA A 86 6.48 30.47 -1.26
N ILE A 87 6.23 29.19 -1.03
CA ILE A 87 5.91 28.62 0.28
C ILE A 87 6.83 27.45 0.55
N GLU A 88 7.26 27.32 1.79
CA GLU A 88 8.08 26.23 2.31
C GLU A 88 7.48 25.78 3.64
N MET A 89 7.47 24.48 3.91
CA MET A 89 7.20 24.01 5.27
C MET A 89 8.38 24.36 6.19
N VAL A 90 8.09 24.63 7.47
CA VAL A 90 9.15 24.86 8.47
C VAL A 90 9.29 23.55 9.22
N PRO A 91 10.37 22.78 9.02
CA PRO A 91 10.57 21.56 9.78
C PRO A 91 10.77 21.91 11.25
N VAL A 92 10.28 21.04 12.14
CA VAL A 92 10.65 21.08 13.55
C VAL A 92 12.13 20.70 13.61
N LEU A 93 12.97 21.62 14.08
CA LEU A 93 14.38 21.34 14.29
C LEU A 93 14.52 20.72 15.69
N SER A 94 14.56 19.38 15.73
CA SER A 94 14.85 18.64 16.95
C SER A 94 16.36 18.44 17.11
N PRO A 95 16.92 18.51 18.34
CA PRO A 95 18.27 18.05 18.59
C PRO A 95 18.34 16.54 18.29
N VAL A 96 19.41 16.10 17.63
CA VAL A 96 19.75 14.67 17.48
C VAL A 96 19.90 14.05 18.86
N TYR A 97 19.31 12.85 19.06
CA TYR A 97 19.45 12.13 20.32
C TYR A 97 20.85 11.51 20.43
N THR A 98 21.41 11.50 21.63
CA THR A 98 22.73 10.91 21.92
C THR A 98 22.53 9.85 22.99
N PRO A 99 22.61 8.54 22.62
CA PRO A 99 22.67 7.45 23.59
C PRO A 99 23.79 7.63 24.61
N ASN A 100 23.60 7.09 25.82
CA ASN A 100 24.52 7.23 26.97
C ASN A 100 25.57 6.09 27.06
N ASP A 101 25.58 5.21 26.06
CA ASP A 101 26.41 4.01 25.94
C ASP A 101 27.90 4.34 25.82
N ASP A 102 28.77 3.58 26.51
CA ASP A 102 30.21 3.85 26.66
C ASP A 102 30.94 4.06 25.33
N TYR A 103 30.57 3.30 24.29
CA TYR A 103 31.21 3.32 22.97
C TYR A 103 30.49 4.18 21.92
N TRP A 104 29.43 4.91 22.29
CA TRP A 104 28.64 5.74 21.35
C TRP A 104 29.50 6.71 20.53
N ASP A 105 30.51 7.34 21.15
CA ASP A 105 31.42 8.27 20.46
C ASP A 105 32.20 7.60 19.32
N GLY A 106 32.45 6.28 19.39
CA GLY A 106 33.08 5.48 18.33
C GLY A 106 32.10 4.94 17.28
N GLN A 107 30.80 4.90 17.58
CA GLN A 107 29.78 4.32 16.69
C GLN A 107 29.35 5.29 15.57
N TYR A 108 30.15 5.38 14.52
CA TYR A 108 29.82 6.23 13.37
C TYR A 108 28.61 5.72 12.57
N GLY A 109 28.42 4.38 12.51
CA GLY A 109 27.42 3.74 11.65
C GLY A 109 25.99 4.21 11.95
N LEU A 110 25.61 4.30 13.22
CA LEU A 110 24.28 4.74 13.64
C LEU A 110 23.96 6.17 13.22
N ARG A 111 24.96 7.07 13.25
CA ARG A 111 24.84 8.44 12.74
C ARG A 111 24.78 8.50 11.21
N GLN A 112 25.48 7.57 10.54
CA GLN A 112 25.47 7.45 9.08
C GLN A 112 24.09 7.03 8.55
N VAL A 113 23.41 6.12 9.26
CA VAL A 113 22.05 5.68 8.93
C VAL A 113 20.94 6.54 9.54
N LYS A 114 21.28 7.69 10.14
CA LYS A 114 20.33 8.63 10.76
C LYS A 114 19.50 8.03 11.90
N ALA A 115 20.00 7.00 12.58
CA ALA A 115 19.32 6.42 13.73
C ALA A 115 19.27 7.43 14.90
N ASP A 116 20.34 8.18 15.14
CA ASP A 116 20.39 9.27 16.14
C ASP A 116 19.29 10.33 15.95
N SER A 117 18.97 10.60 14.68
CA SER A 117 17.94 11.55 14.28
C SER A 117 16.56 10.93 14.45
N ALA A 118 16.41 9.65 14.11
CA ALA A 118 15.18 8.87 14.30
C ALA A 118 14.79 8.77 15.78
N TYR A 119 15.72 8.46 16.69
CA TYR A 119 15.42 8.36 18.12
C TYR A 119 14.84 9.67 18.70
N GLY A 120 15.21 10.81 18.12
CA GLY A 120 14.64 12.11 18.48
C GLY A 120 13.15 12.29 18.15
N LEU A 121 12.52 11.31 17.48
CA LEU A 121 11.08 11.26 17.23
C LEU A 121 10.30 10.73 18.43
N TRP A 122 10.95 10.00 19.35
CA TRP A 122 10.34 9.54 20.59
C TRP A 122 10.61 10.54 21.73
N ASN A 123 9.62 10.75 22.58
CA ASN A 123 9.80 11.50 23.83
C ASN A 123 10.39 10.60 24.93
N ILE A 124 11.67 10.24 24.76
CA ILE A 124 12.41 9.32 25.63
C ILE A 124 12.41 9.80 27.09
N ASP A 125 12.58 11.11 27.32
CA ASP A 125 12.54 11.71 28.66
C ASP A 125 11.18 11.54 29.37
N ASN A 126 10.12 11.27 28.61
CA ASN A 126 8.77 11.02 29.12
C ASN A 126 8.34 9.55 28.98
N GLY A 127 9.28 8.64 28.71
CA GLY A 127 9.06 7.19 28.71
C GLY A 127 8.65 6.58 27.37
N GLU A 128 8.66 7.33 26.26
CA GLU A 128 8.52 6.73 24.93
C GLU A 128 9.86 6.12 24.51
N ILE A 129 9.96 4.79 24.54
CA ILE A 129 11.19 4.07 24.22
C ILE A 129 11.13 3.54 22.77
N PRO A 130 12.11 3.87 21.90
CA PRO A 130 12.17 3.34 20.54
C PRO A 130 12.19 1.80 20.54
N GLY A 131 11.34 1.20 19.70
CA GLY A 131 11.21 -0.26 19.60
C GLY A 131 10.24 -0.89 20.61
N GLN A 132 9.77 -0.13 21.60
CA GLN A 132 8.82 -0.63 22.60
C GLN A 132 7.38 -0.36 22.15
N MET A 133 6.52 -1.35 22.38
CA MET A 133 5.09 -1.26 22.15
C MET A 133 4.33 -1.46 23.46
N GLU A 134 3.13 -0.87 23.57
CA GLU A 134 2.25 -1.10 24.73
C GLU A 134 1.73 -2.54 24.75
N ASN A 135 1.44 -3.10 23.57
CA ASN A 135 0.93 -4.46 23.41
C ASN A 135 1.75 -5.17 22.33
N GLY A 136 2.26 -6.36 22.65
CA GLY A 136 3.10 -7.15 21.74
C GLY A 136 4.54 -6.66 21.67
N GLU A 137 5.32 -7.32 20.83
CA GLU A 137 6.73 -7.05 20.60
C GLU A 137 7.08 -7.44 19.15
N ILE A 138 8.16 -6.87 18.62
CA ILE A 138 8.70 -7.26 17.32
C ILE A 138 9.97 -8.05 17.54
N VAL A 139 10.06 -9.22 16.89
CA VAL A 139 11.11 -10.21 17.10
C VAL A 139 11.98 -10.37 15.86
N VAL A 140 13.30 -10.25 16.05
CA VAL A 140 14.30 -10.52 15.02
C VAL A 140 14.97 -11.86 15.30
N GLY A 141 14.70 -12.85 14.46
CA GLY A 141 15.39 -14.14 14.45
C GLY A 141 16.81 -14.01 13.90
N VAL A 142 17.81 -14.28 14.72
CA VAL A 142 19.22 -14.29 14.32
C VAL A 142 19.64 -15.73 14.05
N VAL A 143 19.52 -16.15 12.79
CA VAL A 143 19.90 -17.49 12.32
C VAL A 143 21.39 -17.49 11.99
N ASP A 144 22.21 -17.90 12.96
CA ASP A 144 23.66 -17.72 12.90
C ASP A 144 24.43 -18.81 13.69
N ILE A 145 25.69 -18.54 14.03
CA ILE A 145 26.58 -19.38 14.81
C ILE A 145 26.67 -18.83 16.23
N SER A 146 25.96 -19.48 17.15
CA SER A 146 25.94 -19.21 18.59
C SER A 146 25.39 -17.83 18.98
N LEU A 147 24.62 -17.77 20.06
CA LEU A 147 24.23 -16.53 20.72
C LEU A 147 24.51 -16.61 22.21
N MET A 148 25.50 -15.87 22.70
CA MET A 148 25.66 -15.58 24.12
C MET A 148 24.57 -14.60 24.56
N TRP A 149 23.40 -15.14 24.86
CA TRP A 149 22.18 -14.39 25.13
C TRP A 149 22.20 -13.66 26.49
N ASP A 150 22.99 -14.16 27.45
CA ASP A 150 23.18 -13.58 28.78
C ASP A 150 24.17 -12.40 28.81
N HIS A 151 24.63 -11.92 27.63
CA HIS A 151 25.44 -10.73 27.53
C HIS A 151 24.68 -9.52 28.16
N PRO A 152 25.29 -8.74 29.08
CA PRO A 152 24.62 -7.64 29.80
C PRO A 152 24.01 -6.56 28.90
N ASP A 153 24.50 -6.47 27.67
CA ASP A 153 24.03 -5.52 26.66
C ASP A 153 23.03 -6.13 25.67
N LEU A 154 22.63 -7.39 25.88
CA LEU A 154 21.65 -8.10 25.05
C LEU A 154 20.48 -8.63 25.88
N ILE A 155 20.72 -9.08 27.12
CA ILE A 155 19.77 -9.85 27.94
C ILE A 155 18.36 -9.22 28.07
N ASP A 156 18.26 -7.90 28.19
CA ASP A 156 16.96 -7.20 28.32
C ASP A 156 16.19 -7.13 26.98
N ASN A 157 16.90 -7.32 25.87
CA ASN A 157 16.36 -7.39 24.51
C ASN A 157 16.26 -8.81 23.96
N ILE A 158 16.57 -9.85 24.75
CA ILE A 158 16.31 -11.23 24.34
C ILE A 158 14.79 -11.47 24.35
N TRP A 159 14.29 -12.11 23.29
CA TRP A 159 12.91 -12.57 23.19
C TRP A 159 12.65 -13.66 24.23
N ARG A 160 11.44 -13.68 24.79
CA ARG A 160 11.05 -14.62 25.84
C ARG A 160 9.77 -15.32 25.42
N ASN A 161 9.86 -16.61 25.12
CA ASN A 161 8.72 -17.40 24.72
C ASN A 161 7.83 -17.74 25.92
N LEU A 162 6.87 -16.87 26.23
CA LEU A 162 5.89 -17.13 27.29
C LEU A 162 4.92 -18.28 26.95
N GLY A 163 4.99 -18.86 25.74
CA GLY A 163 4.34 -20.13 25.42
C GLY A 163 4.90 -21.30 26.23
N GLU A 164 6.15 -21.19 26.67
CA GLU A 164 6.89 -22.20 27.45
C GLU A 164 6.98 -21.88 28.95
N ASP A 165 6.27 -20.84 29.43
CA ASP A 165 6.12 -20.52 30.86
C ASP A 165 5.19 -21.56 31.51
N ALA A 166 5.78 -22.66 31.97
CA ALA A 166 5.06 -23.84 32.45
C ALA A 166 4.54 -23.65 33.88
N ASP A 167 5.20 -22.82 34.69
CA ASP A 167 4.80 -22.57 36.08
C ASP A 167 3.87 -21.36 36.26
N GLY A 168 3.79 -20.51 35.22
CA GLY A 168 2.83 -19.42 35.05
C GLY A 168 3.21 -18.15 35.81
N ASP A 169 4.50 -17.92 36.04
CA ASP A 169 4.98 -16.75 36.79
C ASP A 169 5.23 -15.50 35.91
N GLY A 170 5.18 -15.67 34.58
CA GLY A 170 5.25 -14.61 33.58
C GLY A 170 6.65 -14.35 33.03
N ASP A 171 7.60 -15.25 33.25
CA ASP A 171 8.95 -15.20 32.70
C ASP A 171 9.42 -16.61 32.28
N VAL A 172 10.55 -16.69 31.58
CA VAL A 172 11.25 -17.97 31.26
C VAL A 172 12.74 -17.91 31.61
N LEU A 173 13.17 -16.79 32.20
CA LEU A 173 14.54 -16.53 32.62
C LEU A 173 14.58 -16.03 34.08
N GLU A 174 15.42 -16.63 34.91
CA GLU A 174 15.66 -16.17 36.28
C GLU A 174 17.11 -15.69 36.47
N TYR A 175 17.30 -14.72 37.38
CA TYR A 175 18.63 -14.31 37.85
C TYR A 175 18.95 -14.96 39.19
N ILE A 176 19.69 -16.08 39.15
CA ILE A 176 19.99 -16.93 40.31
C ILE A 176 21.50 -16.95 40.56
N ASP A 177 21.91 -16.77 41.82
CA ASP A 177 23.32 -16.86 42.26
C ASP A 177 24.32 -15.97 41.48
N GLY A 178 23.83 -14.91 40.84
CA GLY A 178 24.64 -13.95 40.09
C GLY A 178 24.73 -14.21 38.59
N GLU A 179 23.99 -15.19 38.07
CA GLU A 179 23.97 -15.58 36.66
C GLU A 179 22.50 -15.63 36.17
N TRP A 180 22.30 -15.35 34.89
CA TRP A 180 21.02 -15.61 34.24
C TRP A 180 20.94 -17.08 33.86
N VAL A 181 19.79 -17.71 34.12
CA VAL A 181 19.52 -19.11 33.80
C VAL A 181 18.13 -19.23 33.21
N PHE A 182 17.89 -20.29 32.44
CA PHE A 182 16.52 -20.70 32.13
C PHE A 182 15.78 -21.04 33.41
N ASP A 183 14.52 -20.64 33.50
CA ASP A 183 13.72 -20.86 34.69
C ASP A 183 13.65 -22.36 35.01
N PRO A 184 14.12 -22.80 36.19
CA PRO A 184 14.01 -24.20 36.60
C PRO A 184 12.57 -24.69 36.76
N GLY A 185 11.60 -23.79 36.94
CA GLY A 185 10.16 -24.04 36.96
C GLY A 185 9.61 -24.45 35.60
N ASP A 186 10.20 -23.90 34.54
CA ASP A 186 9.74 -24.09 33.15
C ASP A 186 10.43 -25.24 32.42
N THR A 187 11.63 -25.64 32.86
CA THR A 187 12.40 -26.72 32.23
C THR A 187 11.78 -28.09 32.48
N ASN A 188 10.73 -28.43 31.72
CA ASN A 188 9.91 -29.62 31.91
C ASN A 188 10.10 -30.67 30.78
N SER A 189 10.86 -30.33 29.73
CA SER A 189 11.11 -31.15 28.53
C SER A 189 9.86 -31.48 27.73
N VAL A 190 8.95 -30.52 27.67
CA VAL A 190 7.71 -30.52 26.88
C VAL A 190 7.75 -29.32 25.94
N ASP A 191 7.05 -29.46 24.83
CA ASP A 191 6.75 -28.37 23.89
C ASP A 191 5.33 -27.92 24.28
N ASP A 192 5.24 -26.90 25.14
CA ASP A 192 3.99 -26.49 25.79
C ASP A 192 3.10 -25.65 24.86
N ASP A 193 3.69 -24.94 23.90
CA ASP A 193 2.98 -24.15 22.88
C ASP A 193 2.66 -24.91 21.58
N GLY A 194 3.29 -26.07 21.37
CA GLY A 194 3.04 -26.99 20.27
C GLY A 194 3.68 -26.58 18.94
N ASP A 195 4.72 -25.75 18.96
CA ASP A 195 5.43 -25.25 17.78
C ASP A 195 6.46 -26.25 17.21
N GLY A 196 6.75 -27.33 17.95
CA GLY A 196 7.65 -28.42 17.58
C GLY A 196 9.06 -28.32 18.16
N TYR A 197 9.35 -27.32 18.99
CA TYR A 197 10.64 -27.09 19.64
C TYR A 197 10.46 -27.18 21.16
N ILE A 198 11.20 -28.08 21.82
CA ILE A 198 11.02 -28.34 23.26
C ILE A 198 11.74 -27.27 24.08
N ASP A 199 11.04 -26.67 25.04
CA ASP A 199 11.56 -25.71 26.01
C ASP A 199 12.26 -24.51 25.32
N ASN A 200 11.75 -24.01 24.18
CA ASN A 200 12.41 -23.00 23.33
C ASN A 200 12.32 -21.55 23.86
N PHE A 201 12.75 -21.35 25.11
CA PHE A 201 12.57 -20.14 25.92
C PHE A 201 13.01 -18.82 25.26
N ILE A 202 14.10 -18.83 24.49
CA ILE A 202 14.69 -17.62 23.90
C ILE A 202 15.05 -17.79 22.41
N GLY A 203 14.57 -18.88 21.82
CA GLY A 203 15.06 -19.44 20.58
C GLY A 203 15.56 -20.87 20.77
N TYR A 204 16.40 -21.35 19.85
CA TYR A 204 16.71 -22.79 19.76
C TYR A 204 18.03 -23.10 19.06
N ASP A 205 18.70 -24.17 19.47
CA ASP A 205 19.82 -24.76 18.75
C ASP A 205 19.33 -25.83 17.78
N ILE A 206 19.25 -25.47 16.51
CA ILE A 206 18.76 -26.35 15.44
C ILE A 206 19.79 -27.40 15.06
N HIS A 207 21.07 -27.18 15.36
CA HIS A 207 22.11 -28.15 15.08
C HIS A 207 22.12 -29.29 16.09
N TYR A 208 22.12 -28.98 17.38
CA TYR A 208 22.16 -29.96 18.45
C TYR A 208 20.77 -30.41 18.91
N ASN A 209 19.73 -29.70 18.48
CA ASN A 209 18.33 -29.94 18.83
C ASN A 209 18.09 -29.85 20.33
N ASP A 210 18.44 -28.70 20.90
CA ASP A 210 18.19 -28.31 22.28
C ASP A 210 17.81 -26.82 22.36
N ASN A 211 17.47 -26.37 23.56
CA ASN A 211 16.93 -25.03 23.80
C ASN A 211 17.99 -23.96 24.09
N ASP A 212 19.28 -24.28 24.06
CA ASP A 212 20.33 -23.30 24.35
C ASP A 212 21.05 -22.89 23.05
N PRO A 213 20.72 -21.72 22.46
CA PRO A 213 21.41 -21.25 21.27
C PRO A 213 22.87 -20.82 21.56
N ASP A 214 23.35 -20.88 22.80
CA ASP A 214 24.77 -20.67 23.13
C ASP A 214 25.60 -21.96 23.14
N LEU A 215 26.52 -22.06 22.19
CA LEU A 215 27.53 -23.13 22.16
C LEU A 215 28.59 -23.01 23.25
N ASN A 216 28.56 -21.95 24.08
CA ASN A 216 29.49 -21.71 25.18
C ASN A 216 30.97 -21.80 24.73
N SER A 217 31.24 -21.29 23.53
CA SER A 217 32.52 -21.50 22.82
C SER A 217 33.14 -20.17 22.41
N THR A 218 34.37 -19.91 22.85
CA THR A 218 35.10 -18.70 22.44
C THR A 218 35.47 -18.65 20.95
N SER A 219 35.31 -19.76 20.23
CA SER A 219 35.53 -19.87 18.79
C SER A 219 34.24 -19.81 17.96
N SER A 220 33.09 -19.58 18.60
CA SER A 220 31.76 -19.58 17.98
C SER A 220 30.94 -18.47 18.64
N GLY A 221 30.64 -17.42 17.88
CA GLY A 221 30.11 -16.19 18.49
C GLY A 221 29.78 -15.10 17.50
N HIS A 222 29.67 -15.48 16.22
CA HIS A 222 29.30 -14.54 15.17
C HIS A 222 27.85 -14.08 15.38
N GLY A 223 26.95 -14.96 15.81
CA GLY A 223 25.57 -14.60 16.15
C GLY A 223 25.46 -13.61 17.30
N THR A 224 26.37 -13.65 18.29
CA THR A 224 26.45 -12.64 19.35
C THR A 224 26.86 -11.27 18.80
N MET A 225 27.79 -11.21 17.83
CA MET A 225 28.21 -9.97 17.18
C MET A 225 27.12 -9.40 16.27
N VAL A 226 26.41 -10.28 15.56
CA VAL A 226 25.28 -9.93 14.70
C VAL A 226 24.12 -9.38 15.55
N SER A 227 23.79 -10.05 16.66
CA SER A 227 22.73 -9.65 17.59
C SER A 227 22.98 -8.26 18.19
N GLY A 228 24.23 -7.93 18.50
CA GLY A 228 24.57 -6.60 18.97
C GLY A 228 24.30 -5.49 17.96
N CYS A 229 24.46 -5.77 16.65
CA CYS A 229 24.09 -4.84 15.60
C CYS A 229 22.56 -4.71 15.40
N VAL A 230 21.80 -5.76 15.73
CA VAL A 230 20.33 -5.74 15.66
C VAL A 230 19.77 -4.85 16.77
N SER A 231 19.98 -5.23 18.03
CA SER A 231 19.29 -4.63 19.18
C SER A 231 20.09 -4.74 20.49
N SER A 232 21.34 -4.25 20.54
CA SER A 232 21.99 -3.98 21.84
C SER A 232 21.14 -2.99 22.66
N VAL A 233 21.07 -3.21 23.97
CA VAL A 233 20.23 -2.47 24.93
C VAL A 233 20.70 -1.02 25.00
N THR A 234 20.10 -0.18 24.16
CA THR A 234 20.55 1.21 24.03
C THR A 234 20.17 1.99 25.27
N ASN A 235 21.03 2.94 25.67
CA ASN A 235 20.81 3.84 26.80
C ASN A 235 20.95 3.21 28.21
N ASN A 236 21.70 2.12 28.34
CA ASN A 236 21.94 1.41 29.60
C ASN A 236 23.26 1.74 30.33
N GLU A 237 23.96 2.81 29.91
CA GLU A 237 25.25 3.27 30.46
C GLU A 237 26.44 2.33 30.25
N ILE A 238 26.32 1.27 29.45
CA ILE A 238 27.42 0.37 29.10
C ILE A 238 27.51 0.20 27.59
N GLY A 239 28.63 -0.34 27.11
CA GLY A 239 28.64 -0.96 25.79
C GLY A 239 28.24 -0.08 24.61
N VAL A 240 27.37 -0.62 23.76
CA VAL A 240 27.06 -0.10 22.42
C VAL A 240 25.56 0.11 22.23
N ALA A 241 25.21 1.17 21.51
CA ALA A 241 23.85 1.40 21.04
C ALA A 241 23.56 0.58 19.77
N SER A 242 22.29 0.45 19.38
CA SER A 242 21.87 -0.27 18.17
C SER A 242 20.66 0.36 17.50
N VAL A 243 20.42 0.06 16.22
CA VAL A 243 19.25 0.59 15.49
C VAL A 243 17.94 0.10 16.12
N GLY A 244 17.86 -1.18 16.47
CA GLY A 244 16.65 -1.80 17.03
C GLY A 244 16.27 -1.29 18.42
N TRP A 245 17.23 -0.72 19.17
CA TRP A 245 17.09 -0.12 20.50
C TRP A 245 16.52 -1.06 21.59
N SER A 246 15.23 -1.43 21.49
CA SER A 246 14.53 -2.36 22.40
C SER A 246 13.75 -3.48 21.69
N VAL A 247 13.89 -3.60 20.36
CA VAL A 247 13.41 -4.74 19.58
C VAL A 247 13.97 -6.05 20.14
N LYS A 248 13.18 -7.13 20.07
CA LYS A 248 13.56 -8.42 20.62
C LYS A 248 14.41 -9.26 19.69
N ILE A 249 15.32 -10.03 20.27
CA ILE A 249 16.25 -10.92 19.57
C ILE A 249 15.91 -12.36 19.92
N MET A 250 15.62 -13.17 18.92
CA MET A 250 15.46 -14.61 19.02
C MET A 250 16.73 -15.29 18.51
N GLY A 251 17.37 -16.10 19.37
CA GLY A 251 18.61 -16.79 19.02
C GLY A 251 18.36 -18.10 18.29
N VAL A 252 18.89 -18.27 17.08
CA VAL A 252 18.77 -19.55 16.36
C VAL A 252 20.15 -20.05 15.95
N ASN A 253 20.72 -20.94 16.77
CA ASN A 253 22.00 -21.56 16.40
C ASN A 253 21.78 -22.60 15.30
N SER A 254 22.55 -22.47 14.22
CA SER A 254 22.46 -23.33 13.04
C SER A 254 23.78 -24.02 12.68
N SER A 255 24.67 -24.15 13.66
CA SER A 255 26.05 -24.60 13.47
C SER A 255 26.54 -25.50 14.58
N ALA A 256 27.41 -26.45 14.25
CA ALA A 256 28.17 -27.20 15.25
C ALA A 256 29.25 -26.34 15.97
N GLY A 257 29.43 -25.10 15.52
CA GLY A 257 30.53 -24.19 15.85
C GLY A 257 31.55 -24.06 14.71
N GLY A 258 32.42 -23.06 14.81
CA GLY A 258 33.44 -22.74 13.81
C GLY A 258 32.97 -21.68 12.80
N SER A 259 33.10 -21.96 11.49
CA SER A 259 32.84 -20.99 10.41
C SER A 259 31.84 -21.51 9.36
N THR A 260 31.10 -22.56 9.67
CA THR A 260 30.15 -23.21 8.75
C THR A 260 28.77 -23.26 9.39
N LEU A 261 27.73 -23.03 8.59
CA LEU A 261 26.34 -23.25 8.99
C LEU A 261 25.82 -24.49 8.28
N GLU A 262 25.68 -25.59 9.01
CA GLU A 262 25.17 -26.85 8.47
C GLU A 262 23.64 -26.87 8.41
N SER A 263 22.98 -26.13 9.30
CA SER A 263 21.52 -26.18 9.50
C SER A 263 20.79 -24.89 9.15
N GLY A 264 21.43 -23.96 8.42
CA GLY A 264 20.93 -22.59 8.20
C GLY A 264 19.48 -22.51 7.72
N TYR A 265 19.10 -23.23 6.66
CA TYR A 265 17.72 -23.19 6.14
C TYR A 265 16.69 -23.86 7.07
N ALA A 266 17.09 -24.85 7.86
CA ALA A 266 16.23 -25.40 8.90
C ALA A 266 16.03 -24.36 10.02
N GLY A 267 17.07 -23.58 10.34
CA GLY A 267 16.99 -22.45 11.25
C GLY A 267 16.10 -21.31 10.74
N VAL A 268 16.11 -21.02 9.44
CA VAL A 268 15.18 -20.03 8.85
C VAL A 268 13.73 -20.46 9.07
N LEU A 269 13.40 -21.73 8.79
CA LEU A 269 12.05 -22.24 9.00
C LEU A 269 11.68 -22.26 10.49
N ALA A 270 12.62 -22.62 11.37
CA ALA A 270 12.40 -22.63 12.81
C ALA A 270 12.13 -21.24 13.38
N ALA A 271 12.91 -20.23 12.98
CA ALA A 271 12.67 -18.85 13.39
C ALA A 271 11.26 -18.40 13.00
N ALA A 272 10.78 -18.79 11.82
CA ALA A 272 9.42 -18.50 11.37
C ALA A 272 8.35 -19.23 12.19
N HIS A 273 8.55 -20.51 12.51
CA HIS A 273 7.64 -21.28 13.36
C HIS A 273 7.52 -20.67 14.77
N MET A 274 8.65 -20.24 15.34
CA MET A 274 8.71 -19.59 16.66
C MET A 274 8.22 -18.13 16.64
N GLY A 275 7.77 -17.61 15.50
CA GLY A 275 7.12 -16.29 15.40
C GLY A 275 8.05 -15.10 15.16
N ALA A 276 9.23 -15.30 14.57
CA ALA A 276 10.09 -14.17 14.17
C ALA A 276 9.41 -13.28 13.11
N ASP A 277 9.41 -11.97 13.30
CA ASP A 277 8.90 -11.00 12.33
C ASP A 277 9.92 -10.71 11.22
N ILE A 278 11.19 -10.60 11.62
CA ILE A 278 12.32 -10.38 10.72
C ILE A 278 13.33 -11.49 10.96
N ILE A 279 13.97 -12.01 9.92
CA ILE A 279 15.03 -13.01 10.02
C ILE A 279 16.31 -12.48 9.37
N ASN A 280 17.38 -12.39 10.17
CA ASN A 280 18.69 -11.96 9.70
C ASN A 280 19.56 -13.16 9.29
N LEU A 281 20.18 -13.08 8.10
CA LEU A 281 20.96 -14.13 7.46
C LEU A 281 22.38 -13.61 7.12
N SER A 282 23.24 -13.53 8.12
CA SER A 282 24.62 -13.01 7.99
C SER A 282 25.63 -14.05 7.46
N TRP A 283 25.18 -14.91 6.56
CA TRP A 283 25.92 -16.05 5.99
C TRP A 283 25.52 -16.26 4.53
N GLY A 284 26.32 -17.00 3.77
CA GLY A 284 25.95 -17.33 2.40
C GLY A 284 27.03 -17.99 1.56
N ASN A 285 26.71 -18.21 0.29
CA ASN A 285 27.65 -18.67 -0.75
C ASN A 285 27.20 -18.19 -2.15
N SER A 286 27.94 -18.49 -3.22
CA SER A 286 27.60 -18.05 -4.59
C SER A 286 26.75 -19.06 -5.38
N SER A 287 26.27 -20.13 -4.76
CA SER A 287 25.51 -21.19 -5.43
C SER A 287 24.01 -21.08 -5.17
N TYR A 288 23.25 -21.00 -6.26
CA TYR A 288 21.79 -21.06 -6.25
C TYR A 288 21.29 -22.51 -6.09
N TRP A 289 20.24 -22.69 -5.27
CA TRP A 289 19.49 -23.94 -5.15
C TRP A 289 17.99 -23.66 -5.02
N GLU A 290 17.19 -24.23 -5.91
CA GLU A 290 15.73 -24.06 -5.92
C GLU A 290 15.08 -24.44 -4.58
N SER A 291 15.54 -25.52 -3.94
CA SER A 291 15.02 -25.94 -2.64
C SER A 291 15.21 -24.92 -1.52
N HIS A 292 16.27 -24.11 -1.60
CA HIS A 292 16.54 -23.07 -0.63
C HIS A 292 15.63 -21.86 -0.85
N GLU A 293 15.43 -21.47 -2.12
CA GLU A 293 14.49 -20.41 -2.49
C GLU A 293 13.05 -20.75 -2.10
N ILE A 294 12.64 -22.02 -2.21
CA ILE A 294 11.33 -22.48 -1.74
C ILE A 294 11.16 -22.23 -0.24
N VAL A 295 12.19 -22.49 0.58
CA VAL A 295 12.13 -22.23 2.03
C VAL A 295 11.96 -20.73 2.29
N ILE A 296 12.80 -19.90 1.66
CA ILE A 296 12.74 -18.43 1.78
C ILE A 296 11.35 -17.90 1.44
N ASN A 297 10.81 -18.29 0.28
CA ASN A 297 9.51 -17.82 -0.19
C ASN A 297 8.35 -18.38 0.64
N THR A 298 8.47 -19.58 1.21
CA THR A 298 7.47 -20.11 2.14
C THR A 298 7.43 -19.28 3.41
N VAL A 299 8.60 -18.96 3.97
CA VAL A 299 8.74 -18.13 5.18
C VAL A 299 8.20 -16.72 4.96
N PHE A 300 8.48 -16.11 3.81
CA PHE A 300 7.92 -14.80 3.47
C PHE A 300 6.39 -14.82 3.28
N ASN A 301 5.87 -15.73 2.47
CA ASN A 301 4.46 -15.70 2.06
C ASN A 301 3.50 -16.30 3.10
N GLU A 302 3.89 -17.39 3.78
CA GLU A 302 2.99 -18.13 4.67
C GLU A 302 3.13 -17.71 6.13
N TYR A 303 4.32 -17.27 6.55
CA TYR A 303 4.59 -16.83 7.91
C TYR A 303 4.73 -15.30 8.03
N GLY A 304 4.78 -14.58 6.92
CA GLY A 304 4.87 -13.12 6.92
C GLY A 304 6.22 -12.57 7.39
N CYS A 305 7.28 -13.38 7.44
CA CYS A 305 8.59 -12.91 7.91
C CYS A 305 9.31 -12.10 6.82
N ILE A 306 9.98 -11.00 7.20
CA ILE A 306 10.90 -10.29 6.30
C ILE A 306 12.29 -10.90 6.46
N LEU A 307 12.94 -11.28 5.36
CA LEU A 307 14.29 -11.85 5.40
C LEU A 307 15.31 -10.81 4.96
N VAL A 308 16.44 -10.72 5.68
CA VAL A 308 17.52 -9.78 5.40
C VAL A 308 18.83 -10.54 5.34
N GLY A 309 19.58 -10.44 4.24
CA GLY A 309 20.79 -11.22 4.01
C GLY A 309 22.01 -10.37 3.69
N ALA A 310 23.19 -10.86 4.08
CA ALA A 310 24.46 -10.22 3.76
C ALA A 310 24.87 -10.49 2.30
N ALA A 311 25.29 -9.46 1.56
CA ALA A 311 25.63 -9.57 0.14
C ALA A 311 26.99 -10.24 -0.15
N GLY A 312 27.84 -10.43 0.87
CA GLY A 312 29.13 -11.14 0.74
C GLY A 312 30.36 -10.22 0.76
N ASN A 313 31.54 -10.82 0.98
CA ASN A 313 32.74 -10.10 1.43
C ASN A 313 33.98 -10.33 0.54
N TYR A 314 33.79 -10.60 -0.75
CA TYR A 314 34.88 -11.03 -1.65
C TYR A 314 35.32 -9.96 -2.67
N GLY A 315 34.64 -8.83 -2.74
CA GLY A 315 34.99 -7.73 -3.64
C GLY A 315 34.73 -8.06 -5.11
N VAL A 316 33.73 -8.90 -5.39
CA VAL A 316 33.42 -9.43 -6.72
C VAL A 316 32.00 -9.07 -7.15
N TYR A 317 31.81 -9.03 -8.48
CA TYR A 317 30.52 -8.90 -9.13
C TYR A 317 29.84 -10.28 -9.23
N GLU A 318 29.25 -10.74 -8.13
CA GLU A 318 28.55 -12.03 -8.05
C GLU A 318 27.37 -11.95 -7.06
N PRO A 319 26.26 -12.65 -7.32
CA PRO A 319 25.20 -12.81 -6.33
C PRO A 319 25.65 -13.66 -5.15
N HIS A 320 25.04 -13.43 -3.98
CA HIS A 320 25.31 -14.19 -2.76
C HIS A 320 24.01 -14.70 -2.16
N TYR A 321 23.88 -16.02 -2.03
CA TYR A 321 22.67 -16.66 -1.52
C TYR A 321 22.85 -17.02 -0.05
N PRO A 322 21.85 -16.74 0.81
CA PRO A 322 20.46 -16.48 0.46
C PRO A 322 20.10 -15.02 0.12
N ALA A 323 20.97 -14.05 0.35
CA ALA A 323 20.68 -12.63 0.14
C ALA A 323 20.12 -12.30 -1.26
N ALA A 324 20.56 -13.01 -2.30
CA ALA A 324 20.15 -12.80 -3.69
C ALA A 324 18.91 -13.60 -4.13
N TYR A 325 18.22 -14.31 -3.23
CA TYR A 325 16.92 -14.91 -3.55
C TYR A 325 15.82 -13.85 -3.57
N GLU A 326 14.76 -14.09 -4.33
CA GLU A 326 13.52 -13.30 -4.24
C GLU A 326 13.03 -13.26 -2.79
N ASN A 327 12.44 -12.13 -2.39
CA ASN A 327 11.93 -11.88 -1.02
C ASN A 327 12.98 -11.85 0.10
N VAL A 328 14.27 -11.76 -0.22
CA VAL A 328 15.34 -11.43 0.74
C VAL A 328 15.89 -10.05 0.42
N ILE A 329 15.95 -9.17 1.43
CA ILE A 329 16.64 -7.89 1.29
C ILE A 329 18.15 -8.14 1.34
N SER A 330 18.81 -7.95 0.22
CA SER A 330 20.25 -8.10 0.05
C SER A 330 21.01 -6.84 0.45
N VAL A 331 21.89 -6.97 1.45
CA VAL A 331 22.57 -5.83 2.06
C VAL A 331 24.06 -5.85 1.80
N THR A 332 24.56 -4.86 1.06
CA THR A 332 26.00 -4.60 0.90
C THR A 332 26.53 -3.63 1.97
N ALA A 333 27.86 -3.46 2.02
CA ALA A 333 28.53 -2.71 3.08
C ALA A 333 29.16 -1.41 2.59
N THR A 334 29.11 -0.40 3.45
CA THR A 334 29.88 0.84 3.32
C THR A 334 30.75 1.06 4.56
N SER A 335 31.76 1.91 4.42
CA SER A 335 32.55 2.41 5.54
C SER A 335 32.17 3.84 5.90
N MET A 336 32.86 4.41 6.89
CA MET A 336 32.65 5.78 7.36
C MET A 336 32.69 6.78 6.20
N ASN A 337 31.68 7.67 6.17
CA ASN A 337 31.43 8.65 5.09
C ASN A 337 30.89 8.02 3.78
N ASN A 338 30.20 6.88 3.89
CA ASN A 338 29.57 6.18 2.76
C ASN A 338 30.56 5.77 1.66
N TYR A 339 31.79 5.38 2.01
CA TYR A 339 32.72 4.83 1.01
C TYR A 339 32.43 3.36 0.74
N PHE A 340 32.45 2.99 -0.54
CA PHE A 340 32.42 1.59 -0.98
C PHE A 340 33.85 1.12 -1.29
N ASN A 341 34.45 0.38 -0.36
CA ASN A 341 35.88 0.03 -0.37
C ASN A 341 36.24 -1.22 -1.20
N CYS A 342 35.36 -1.67 -2.10
CA CYS A 342 35.64 -2.78 -3.03
C CYS A 342 35.98 -4.15 -2.41
N TRP A 343 35.77 -4.32 -1.12
CA TRP A 343 35.78 -5.63 -0.44
C TRP A 343 34.37 -6.25 -0.30
N PRO A 344 33.26 -5.49 -0.22
CA PRO A 344 31.94 -6.09 -0.28
C PRO A 344 31.62 -6.54 -1.70
N ASN A 345 30.79 -7.56 -1.84
CA ASN A 345 30.22 -7.91 -3.13
C ASN A 345 29.19 -6.87 -3.58
N PHE A 346 28.99 -6.79 -4.89
CA PHE A 346 28.09 -5.87 -5.56
C PHE A 346 27.46 -6.59 -6.75
N HIS A 347 26.16 -6.39 -6.98
CA HIS A 347 25.39 -7.11 -8.00
C HIS A 347 24.02 -6.44 -8.16
N GLU A 348 23.30 -6.72 -9.24
CA GLU A 348 21.94 -6.22 -9.47
C GLU A 348 20.92 -6.75 -8.45
N THR A 349 21.28 -7.81 -7.72
CA THR A 349 20.47 -8.39 -6.64
C THR A 349 20.80 -7.77 -5.28
N VAL A 350 21.48 -6.63 -5.22
CA VAL A 350 21.69 -5.87 -3.97
C VAL A 350 20.59 -4.83 -3.88
N ASP A 351 19.86 -4.81 -2.77
CA ASP A 351 18.72 -3.90 -2.58
C ASP A 351 19.10 -2.63 -1.83
N ILE A 352 20.05 -2.72 -0.89
CA ILE A 352 20.45 -1.57 -0.06
C ILE A 352 21.88 -1.72 0.47
N ALA A 353 22.49 -0.59 0.85
CA ALA A 353 23.77 -0.53 1.52
C ALA A 353 23.63 -0.08 2.98
N ALA A 354 24.40 -0.67 3.90
CA ALA A 354 24.47 -0.25 5.30
C ALA A 354 25.92 -0.27 5.82
N PRO A 355 26.26 0.46 6.90
CA PRO A 355 27.63 0.49 7.41
C PRO A 355 28.06 -0.90 7.87
N GLY A 356 29.25 -1.34 7.45
CA GLY A 356 29.75 -2.69 7.71
C GLY A 356 31.27 -2.78 7.90
N GLU A 357 31.97 -1.65 8.02
CA GLU A 357 33.41 -1.59 8.27
C GLU A 357 33.67 -0.88 9.61
N ASP A 358 34.51 -1.44 10.47
CA ASP A 358 34.84 -0.85 11.79
C ASP A 358 33.59 -0.58 12.65
N ILE A 359 32.67 -1.54 12.71
CA ILE A 359 31.41 -1.45 13.47
C ILE A 359 31.63 -1.96 14.88
N TRP A 360 31.36 -1.15 15.90
CA TRP A 360 31.35 -1.59 17.29
C TRP A 360 30.12 -2.46 17.57
N THR A 361 30.34 -3.64 18.16
CA THR A 361 29.29 -4.57 18.56
C THR A 361 29.70 -5.43 19.77
N THR A 362 28.76 -6.19 20.32
CA THR A 362 28.96 -7.18 21.39
C THR A 362 29.78 -8.38 20.91
N VAL A 363 30.51 -9.02 21.82
CA VAL A 363 31.23 -10.29 21.54
C VAL A 363 31.07 -11.26 22.70
N PRO A 364 31.16 -12.58 22.46
CA PRO A 364 31.18 -13.53 23.56
C PRO A 364 32.35 -13.28 24.50
N PHE A 365 32.17 -13.60 25.78
CA PHE A 365 33.22 -13.40 26.79
C PHE A 365 34.41 -14.29 26.51
N THR A 366 35.48 -13.68 25.99
CA THR A 366 36.76 -14.38 25.88
C THR A 366 37.51 -14.26 27.21
N GLY A 367 38.36 -15.23 27.54
CA GLY A 367 39.12 -15.29 28.80
C GLY A 367 40.09 -14.11 29.08
N ASN A 368 40.07 -13.06 28.25
CA ASN A 368 40.75 -11.78 28.47
C ASN A 368 39.80 -10.68 29.00
N GLY A 369 38.49 -10.94 29.12
CA GLY A 369 37.47 -10.01 29.61
C GLY A 369 36.88 -9.06 28.57
N MET A 370 37.19 -9.21 27.27
CA MET A 370 36.59 -8.40 26.21
C MET A 370 35.11 -8.75 26.01
N ARG A 371 34.28 -7.72 25.92
CA ARG A 371 32.81 -7.78 25.72
C ARG A 371 32.33 -7.04 24.47
N TYR A 372 33.20 -6.19 23.91
CA TYR A 372 32.91 -5.37 22.74
C TYR A 372 34.13 -5.32 21.81
N GLN A 373 33.90 -5.24 20.50
CA GLN A 373 34.97 -5.02 19.52
C GLN A 373 34.46 -4.36 18.23
N GLU A 374 35.39 -3.79 17.46
CA GLU A 374 35.15 -3.38 16.08
C GLU A 374 35.22 -4.59 15.13
N VAL A 375 34.24 -4.70 14.24
CA VAL A 375 34.12 -5.78 13.27
C VAL A 375 33.86 -5.24 11.86
N THR A 376 34.25 -6.00 10.84
CA THR A 376 34.09 -5.64 9.42
C THR A 376 33.52 -6.82 8.64
N GLY A 377 32.45 -6.57 7.88
CA GLY A 377 31.71 -7.53 7.07
C GLY A 377 30.30 -7.06 6.73
N THR A 378 29.78 -7.48 5.57
CA THR A 378 28.35 -7.34 5.23
C THR A 378 27.44 -8.02 6.25
N SER A 379 27.97 -8.99 6.99
CA SER A 379 27.37 -9.62 8.17
C SER A 379 26.97 -8.66 9.28
N PHE A 380 27.50 -7.42 9.31
CA PHE A 380 27.15 -6.38 10.27
C PHE A 380 26.30 -5.25 9.66
N SER A 381 26.30 -5.13 8.33
CA SER A 381 25.37 -4.29 7.57
C SER A 381 23.96 -4.87 7.58
N SER A 382 23.83 -6.17 7.30
CA SER A 382 22.55 -6.90 7.26
C SER A 382 21.72 -6.76 8.57
N PRO A 383 22.29 -7.00 9.78
CA PRO A 383 21.53 -6.85 11.03
C PRO A 383 21.17 -5.40 11.35
N THR A 384 21.96 -4.43 10.88
CA THR A 384 21.62 -3.00 11.00
C THR A 384 20.34 -2.68 10.22
N VAL A 385 20.17 -3.26 9.02
CA VAL A 385 18.94 -3.15 8.23
C VAL A 385 17.79 -3.91 8.89
N ALA A 386 18.03 -5.14 9.39
CA ALA A 386 17.03 -5.93 10.09
C ALA A 386 16.47 -5.21 11.33
N GLY A 387 17.35 -4.63 12.16
CA GLY A 387 16.95 -3.81 13.32
C GLY A 387 16.19 -2.54 12.91
N GLY A 388 16.53 -1.95 11.76
CA GLY A 388 15.81 -0.80 11.19
C GLY A 388 14.39 -1.13 10.73
N ILE A 389 14.21 -2.26 10.04
CA ILE A 389 12.90 -2.78 9.64
C ILE A 389 12.07 -3.11 10.88
N ALA A 390 12.67 -3.77 11.88
CA ALA A 390 11.99 -4.10 13.11
C ALA A 390 11.56 -2.85 13.88
N LEU A 391 12.41 -1.82 13.98
CA LEU A 391 12.03 -0.53 14.55
C LEU A 391 10.86 0.11 13.80
N LEU A 392 10.86 0.09 12.46
CA LEU A 392 9.74 0.59 11.66
C LEU A 392 8.45 -0.21 11.90
N LYS A 393 8.54 -1.54 12.00
CA LYS A 393 7.41 -2.42 12.31
C LYS A 393 6.83 -2.16 13.71
N THR A 394 7.64 -1.72 14.67
CA THR A 394 7.12 -1.32 16.00
C THR A 394 6.22 -0.09 15.92
N ILE A 395 6.39 0.76 14.89
CA ILE A 395 5.52 1.91 14.61
C ILE A 395 4.27 1.45 13.85
N PHE A 396 4.43 0.57 12.86
CA PHE A 396 3.34 0.05 12.03
C PHE A 396 3.17 -1.47 12.19
N PRO A 397 2.68 -1.96 13.34
CA PRO A 397 2.64 -3.41 13.62
C PRO A 397 1.68 -4.17 12.71
N ASN A 398 0.69 -3.49 12.12
CA ASN A 398 -0.28 -4.07 11.19
C ASN A 398 0.08 -3.84 9.72
N ALA A 399 1.27 -3.28 9.42
CA ALA A 399 1.72 -3.12 8.04
C ALA A 399 2.11 -4.46 7.43
N ASP A 400 1.87 -4.60 6.13
CA ASP A 400 2.39 -5.73 5.38
C ASP A 400 3.89 -5.58 5.11
N ASN A 401 4.50 -6.67 4.64
CA ASN A 401 5.92 -6.66 4.29
C ASN A 401 6.22 -5.65 3.18
N GLN A 402 5.31 -5.50 2.21
CA GLN A 402 5.53 -4.58 1.10
C GLN A 402 5.71 -3.13 1.55
N MET A 403 4.85 -2.64 2.44
CA MET A 403 4.92 -1.28 2.97
C MET A 403 6.23 -1.06 3.72
N LEU A 404 6.60 -1.98 4.61
CA LEU A 404 7.83 -1.90 5.41
C LEU A 404 9.08 -1.91 4.52
N VAL A 405 9.16 -2.84 3.57
CA VAL A 405 10.29 -2.97 2.64
C VAL A 405 10.39 -1.76 1.73
N SER A 406 9.27 -1.32 1.14
CA SER A 406 9.25 -0.16 0.24
C SER A 406 9.67 1.12 0.96
N ASN A 407 9.23 1.33 2.19
CA ASN A 407 9.64 2.50 2.98
C ASN A 407 11.13 2.51 3.29
N ILE A 408 11.71 1.35 3.62
CA ILE A 408 13.15 1.21 3.88
C ILE A 408 13.96 1.48 2.60
N LEU A 409 13.55 0.92 1.46
CA LEU A 409 14.28 1.07 0.20
C LEU A 409 14.12 2.47 -0.40
N ASN A 410 12.91 3.02 -0.41
CA ASN A 410 12.61 4.33 -1.03
C ASN A 410 13.16 5.51 -0.21
N SER A 411 13.44 5.31 1.08
CA SER A 411 14.05 6.33 1.94
C SER A 411 15.58 6.31 1.92
N ALA A 412 16.19 5.31 1.29
CA ALA A 412 17.63 5.16 1.21
C ALA A 412 18.28 6.42 0.61
N SER A 413 19.39 6.84 1.22
CA SER A 413 20.13 8.01 0.80
C SER A 413 21.14 7.66 -0.28
N TYR A 414 21.05 8.32 -1.44
CA TYR A 414 22.10 8.25 -2.44
C TYR A 414 23.48 8.61 -1.84
N PHE A 415 24.52 7.89 -2.27
CA PHE A 415 25.91 8.20 -1.94
C PHE A 415 26.80 8.05 -3.16
N ILE A 416 27.86 8.87 -3.22
CA ILE A 416 28.72 9.01 -4.41
C ILE A 416 29.42 7.72 -4.85
N GLY A 417 29.54 6.73 -3.96
CA GLY A 417 30.12 5.43 -4.28
C GLY A 417 29.31 4.63 -5.31
N MET A 418 28.02 4.93 -5.47
CA MET A 418 27.13 4.27 -6.44
C MET A 418 27.52 4.57 -7.89
N ASP A 419 28.04 5.77 -8.16
CA ASP A 419 28.53 6.16 -9.50
C ASP A 419 30.02 5.80 -9.69
N GLY A 420 30.55 4.98 -8.78
CA GLY A 420 31.96 4.59 -8.74
C GLY A 420 32.29 3.45 -9.68
N SER A 421 33.48 2.90 -9.50
CA SER A 421 33.85 1.64 -10.16
C SER A 421 34.64 0.77 -9.21
N CYS A 422 34.45 -0.55 -9.33
CA CYS A 422 35.16 -1.53 -8.55
C CYS A 422 35.79 -2.58 -9.46
N SER A 423 37.11 -2.78 -9.34
CA SER A 423 37.84 -3.73 -10.20
C SER A 423 37.63 -3.53 -11.72
N GLY A 424 37.32 -2.29 -12.14
CA GLY A 424 37.03 -1.94 -13.54
C GLY A 424 35.57 -2.15 -13.98
N GLN A 425 34.69 -2.62 -13.08
CA GLN A 425 33.25 -2.70 -13.25
C GLN A 425 32.58 -1.41 -12.77
N ASP A 426 31.66 -0.87 -13.56
CA ASP A 426 30.80 0.26 -13.16
C ASP A 426 29.83 -0.20 -12.07
N LEU A 427 29.58 0.63 -11.05
CA LEU A 427 28.74 0.31 -9.90
C LEU A 427 27.28 0.80 -10.04
N ASP A 428 26.96 1.49 -11.14
CA ASP A 428 25.59 1.95 -11.40
C ASP A 428 24.58 0.79 -11.35
N GLY A 429 23.60 0.90 -10.46
CA GLY A 429 22.59 -0.13 -10.21
C GLY A 429 23.07 -1.39 -9.46
N LEU A 430 24.30 -1.43 -8.93
CA LEU A 430 24.88 -2.63 -8.29
C LEU A 430 25.00 -2.54 -6.76
N LEU A 431 24.64 -1.40 -6.17
CA LEU A 431 24.69 -1.15 -4.72
C LEU A 431 23.29 -0.86 -4.13
N GLY A 432 22.24 -1.23 -4.86
CA GLY A 432 20.85 -1.05 -4.45
C GLY A 432 20.34 0.39 -4.45
N SER A 433 19.30 0.66 -3.66
CA SER A 433 18.62 1.96 -3.58
C SER A 433 19.44 3.05 -2.87
N GLY A 434 20.55 2.69 -2.22
CA GLY A 434 21.45 3.62 -1.53
C GLY A 434 21.77 3.20 -0.10
N GLN A 435 22.25 4.16 0.69
CA GLN A 435 22.59 3.98 2.10
C GLN A 435 21.31 3.99 2.96
N LEU A 436 21.12 2.99 3.81
CA LEU A 436 20.04 2.93 4.80
C LEU A 436 19.86 4.27 5.54
N ASN A 437 18.61 4.71 5.67
CA ASN A 437 18.23 5.96 6.33
C ASN A 437 16.99 5.75 7.20
N ILE A 438 17.21 5.46 8.49
CA ILE A 438 16.15 5.12 9.45
C ILE A 438 15.20 6.28 9.67
N TYR A 439 15.71 7.50 9.82
CA TYR A 439 14.87 8.69 9.96
C TYR A 439 13.97 8.85 8.74
N GLY A 440 14.53 8.75 7.53
CA GLY A 440 13.76 8.81 6.29
C GLY A 440 12.70 7.72 6.18
N ALA A 441 13.01 6.48 6.56
CA ALA A 441 12.05 5.36 6.51
C ALA A 441 10.82 5.58 7.39
N ILE A 442 10.98 6.33 8.48
CA ILE A 442 9.93 6.65 9.44
C ILE A 442 9.16 7.93 9.04
N THR A 443 9.83 8.92 8.43
CA THR A 443 9.24 10.25 8.21
C THR A 443 8.85 10.57 6.76
N ASN A 444 9.30 9.81 5.77
CA ASN A 444 8.90 10.04 4.37
C ASN A 444 7.41 9.68 4.18
N ASP A 445 6.80 10.15 3.10
CA ASP A 445 5.36 10.00 2.85
C ASP A 445 4.90 8.55 2.91
N ILE A 446 4.15 8.25 3.98
CA ILE A 446 3.48 6.97 4.19
C ILE A 446 2.09 7.12 3.59
N GLU A 447 1.90 6.59 2.38
CA GLU A 447 0.68 6.85 1.60
C GLU A 447 -0.35 5.73 1.80
N PRO A 448 -1.48 6.02 2.46
CA PRO A 448 -2.68 5.19 2.37
C PRO A 448 -3.35 5.29 1.00
N ASN A 449 -4.00 4.21 0.55
CA ASN A 449 -4.66 4.18 -0.75
C ASN A 449 -5.91 3.28 -0.74
N ILE A 450 -7.05 3.83 -0.31
CA ILE A 450 -8.34 3.14 -0.39
C ILE A 450 -9.01 3.42 -1.73
N LEU A 451 -9.36 2.35 -2.45
CA LEU A 451 -10.03 2.42 -3.75
C LEU A 451 -11.32 1.58 -3.77
N PRO A 452 -12.36 2.01 -4.50
CA PRO A 452 -13.53 1.19 -4.79
C PRO A 452 -13.15 0.09 -5.79
N ILE A 453 -13.36 -1.16 -5.39
CA ILE A 453 -13.16 -2.33 -6.26
C ILE A 453 -14.47 -2.82 -6.89
N ASN A 454 -15.61 -2.48 -6.28
CA ASN A 454 -16.93 -2.80 -6.81
C ASN A 454 -18.01 -1.85 -6.27
N VAL A 455 -19.05 -1.61 -7.08
CA VAL A 455 -20.27 -0.90 -6.69
C VAL A 455 -21.45 -1.77 -7.10
N ALA A 456 -22.31 -2.11 -6.15
CA ALA A 456 -23.46 -2.97 -6.38
C ALA A 456 -24.75 -2.31 -5.87
N VAL A 457 -25.82 -2.41 -6.65
CA VAL A 457 -27.18 -2.08 -6.19
C VAL A 457 -27.85 -3.38 -5.77
N LEU A 458 -28.37 -3.44 -4.53
CA LEU A 458 -29.08 -4.61 -4.01
C LEU A 458 -30.52 -4.65 -4.52
N SER A 459 -30.68 -4.90 -5.82
CA SER A 459 -31.95 -5.11 -6.50
C SER A 459 -31.86 -6.32 -7.44
N GLU A 460 -32.99 -6.88 -7.86
CA GLU A 460 -33.01 -7.99 -8.83
C GLU A 460 -32.40 -7.58 -10.18
N SER A 461 -32.47 -6.30 -10.54
CA SER A 461 -31.92 -5.76 -11.78
C SER A 461 -30.46 -5.34 -11.67
N GLY A 462 -29.92 -5.16 -10.46
CA GLY A 462 -28.64 -4.49 -10.24
C GLY A 462 -28.66 -2.99 -10.56
N LEU A 463 -29.86 -2.41 -10.72
CA LEU A 463 -30.08 -0.99 -11.01
C LEU A 463 -30.92 -0.35 -9.91
N CYS A 464 -30.71 0.94 -9.68
CA CYS A 464 -31.60 1.75 -8.86
C CYS A 464 -32.86 2.09 -9.65
N ALA A 465 -34.03 1.81 -9.08
CA ALA A 465 -35.31 2.06 -9.73
C ALA A 465 -35.75 3.52 -9.51
N PRO A 466 -35.99 4.32 -10.57
CA PRO A 466 -36.49 5.68 -10.43
C PRO A 466 -37.81 5.76 -9.65
N GLY A 467 -37.82 6.54 -8.57
CA GLY A 467 -38.98 6.66 -7.67
C GLY A 467 -38.91 5.77 -6.43
N ASP A 468 -37.98 4.81 -6.38
CA ASP A 468 -37.82 3.89 -5.26
C ASP A 468 -36.72 4.34 -4.29
N THR A 469 -36.51 3.50 -3.27
CA THR A 469 -35.42 3.58 -2.32
C THR A 469 -34.57 2.33 -2.44
N ASP A 470 -33.33 2.50 -2.86
CA ASP A 470 -32.39 1.43 -3.19
C ASP A 470 -31.20 1.43 -2.23
N GLN A 471 -30.67 0.25 -1.96
CA GLN A 471 -29.45 0.07 -1.18
C GLN A 471 -28.28 -0.15 -2.13
N VAL A 472 -27.25 0.68 -1.99
CA VAL A 472 -26.01 0.63 -2.78
C VAL A 472 -24.88 0.24 -1.85
N VAL A 473 -24.06 -0.72 -2.28
CA VAL A 473 -22.92 -1.25 -1.53
C VAL A 473 -21.65 -0.98 -2.31
N PHE A 474 -20.69 -0.32 -1.64
CA PHE A 474 -19.34 -0.10 -2.15
C PHE A 474 -18.40 -1.10 -1.49
N SER A 475 -17.75 -1.94 -2.28
CA SER A 475 -16.62 -2.73 -1.80
C SER A 475 -15.35 -1.89 -1.96
N LEU A 476 -14.69 -1.60 -0.83
CA LEU A 476 -13.52 -0.73 -0.75
C LEU A 476 -12.33 -1.53 -0.23
N ALA A 477 -11.16 -1.33 -0.83
CA ALA A 477 -9.93 -2.04 -0.44
C ALA A 477 -8.78 -1.06 -0.23
N ASN A 478 -7.94 -1.33 0.78
CA ASN A 478 -6.64 -0.69 0.89
C ASN A 478 -5.68 -1.38 -0.08
N SER A 479 -4.98 -0.62 -0.89
CA SER A 479 -4.12 -1.16 -1.94
C SER A 479 -2.90 -1.87 -1.36
N TYR A 480 -2.33 -2.81 -2.11
CA TYR A 480 -1.07 -3.48 -1.77
C TYR A 480 0.04 -2.46 -1.46
N GLY A 481 0.72 -2.63 -0.32
CA GLY A 481 1.72 -1.68 0.19
C GLY A 481 1.15 -0.39 0.80
N GLY A 482 -0.18 -0.27 0.91
CA GLY A 482 -0.84 0.84 1.57
C GLY A 482 -0.69 0.78 3.10
N ALA A 483 -0.53 1.95 3.72
CA ALA A 483 -0.42 2.03 5.18
C ALA A 483 -1.68 1.49 5.88
N PRO A 484 -1.57 0.84 7.05
CA PRO A 484 -2.73 0.45 7.85
C PRO A 484 -3.56 1.68 8.25
N LEU A 485 -4.89 1.55 8.18
CA LEU A 485 -5.81 2.66 8.43
C LEU A 485 -6.82 2.32 9.54
N GLU A 486 -7.19 3.32 10.33
CA GLU A 486 -8.25 3.25 11.33
C GLU A 486 -9.17 4.48 11.25
N ASN A 487 -10.24 4.47 12.07
CA ASN A 487 -11.22 5.56 12.13
C ASN A 487 -11.80 5.94 10.74
N ILE A 488 -12.03 4.93 9.90
CA ILE A 488 -12.42 5.11 8.50
C ILE A 488 -13.90 5.53 8.43
N ILE A 489 -14.15 6.68 7.81
CA ILE A 489 -15.47 7.24 7.54
C ILE A 489 -15.63 7.38 6.03
N VAL A 490 -16.68 6.80 5.49
CA VAL A 490 -17.04 6.90 4.07
C VAL A 490 -18.31 7.73 3.96
N THR A 491 -18.25 8.82 3.21
CA THR A 491 -19.38 9.72 2.97
C THR A 491 -19.78 9.69 1.49
N LEU A 492 -21.07 9.53 1.21
CA LEU A 492 -21.63 9.60 -0.14
C LEU A 492 -22.37 10.92 -0.32
N ALA A 493 -22.11 11.60 -1.44
CA ALA A 493 -22.79 12.83 -1.83
C ALA A 493 -23.24 12.78 -3.30
N SER A 494 -24.29 13.54 -3.63
CA SER A 494 -24.72 13.75 -5.01
C SER A 494 -25.02 15.22 -5.25
N ASN A 495 -24.71 15.70 -6.45
CA ASN A 495 -25.11 17.03 -6.91
C ASN A 495 -26.46 17.01 -7.64
N ASP A 496 -27.04 15.82 -7.88
CA ASP A 496 -28.34 15.70 -8.53
C ASP A 496 -29.49 15.96 -7.54
N SER A 497 -30.27 17.00 -7.81
CA SER A 497 -31.44 17.37 -7.00
C SER A 497 -32.57 16.33 -7.01
N LEU A 498 -32.52 15.34 -7.90
CA LEU A 498 -33.49 14.25 -8.00
C LEU A 498 -33.14 13.05 -7.11
N VAL A 499 -31.99 13.07 -6.46
CA VAL A 499 -31.54 12.04 -5.51
C VAL A 499 -31.51 12.60 -4.09
N THR A 500 -31.94 11.79 -3.13
CA THR A 500 -31.78 12.03 -1.69
C THR A 500 -31.06 10.85 -1.07
N ILE A 501 -29.93 11.11 -0.41
CA ILE A 501 -29.17 10.09 0.32
C ILE A 501 -29.69 10.07 1.76
N ILE A 502 -30.24 8.92 2.19
CA ILE A 502 -30.94 8.79 3.48
C ILE A 502 -29.94 8.63 4.63
N ASN A 503 -28.95 7.76 4.45
CA ASN A 503 -27.75 7.70 5.29
C ASN A 503 -26.56 8.01 4.38
N ASN A 504 -25.91 9.14 4.62
CA ASN A 504 -24.81 9.61 3.79
C ASN A 504 -23.44 9.25 4.36
N GLU A 505 -23.37 8.62 5.53
CA GLU A 505 -22.13 8.30 6.24
C GLU A 505 -22.12 6.84 6.69
N PHE A 506 -20.98 6.19 6.53
CA PHE A 506 -20.67 4.84 6.99
C PHE A 506 -19.34 4.86 7.76
N SER A 507 -19.27 4.17 8.91
CA SER A 507 -18.03 4.07 9.70
C SER A 507 -17.54 2.63 9.78
N TYR A 508 -16.28 2.41 9.46
CA TYR A 508 -15.60 1.13 9.63
C TYR A 508 -14.68 1.18 10.86
N GLY A 509 -14.98 0.32 11.85
CA GLY A 509 -14.37 0.38 13.18
C GLY A 509 -13.18 -0.56 13.40
N GLN A 510 -12.70 -1.25 12.38
CA GLN A 510 -11.52 -2.13 12.46
C GLN A 510 -10.34 -1.50 11.72
N ILE A 511 -9.14 -2.00 11.98
CA ILE A 511 -7.94 -1.60 11.24
C ILE A 511 -7.99 -2.23 9.85
N LEU A 512 -7.92 -1.39 8.82
CA LEU A 512 -7.84 -1.82 7.43
C LEU A 512 -6.36 -1.95 7.02
N GLY A 513 -5.82 -3.15 7.19
CA GLY A 513 -4.51 -3.52 6.64
C GLY A 513 -4.47 -3.50 5.11
N SER A 514 -3.27 -3.61 4.55
CA SER A 514 -3.05 -3.76 3.10
C SER A 514 -3.84 -4.93 2.52
N GLU A 515 -4.37 -4.76 1.30
CA GLU A 515 -5.24 -5.69 0.54
C GLU A 515 -6.56 -6.12 1.21
N ASN A 516 -6.76 -5.80 2.49
CA ASN A 516 -8.03 -6.02 3.15
C ASN A 516 -9.11 -5.11 2.56
N HIS A 517 -10.35 -5.59 2.61
CA HIS A 517 -11.50 -4.91 2.07
C HIS A 517 -12.66 -4.88 3.06
N PHE A 518 -13.54 -3.91 2.87
CA PHE A 518 -14.78 -3.78 3.62
C PHE A 518 -15.90 -3.29 2.69
N GLU A 519 -17.14 -3.46 3.15
CA GLU A 519 -18.33 -3.01 2.42
C GLU A 519 -18.94 -1.81 3.15
N ALA A 520 -19.18 -0.72 2.41
CA ALA A 520 -19.88 0.47 2.88
C ALA A 520 -21.25 0.56 2.20
N GLU A 521 -22.31 0.62 3.00
CA GLU A 521 -23.70 0.56 2.52
C GLU A 521 -24.42 1.90 2.67
N PHE A 522 -25.06 2.36 1.60
CA PHE A 522 -25.84 3.59 1.54
C PHE A 522 -27.24 3.33 1.01
N LEU A 523 -28.23 4.00 1.60
CA LEU A 523 -29.62 3.97 1.18
C LEU A 523 -29.92 5.28 0.45
N ILE A 524 -30.30 5.17 -0.82
CA ILE A 524 -30.61 6.31 -1.67
C ILE A 524 -32.06 6.25 -2.11
N SER A 525 -32.74 7.40 -2.15
CA SER A 525 -34.08 7.53 -2.72
C SER A 525 -34.03 8.47 -3.91
N SER A 526 -34.75 8.14 -4.97
CA SER A 526 -34.78 8.91 -6.20
C SER A 526 -36.19 9.35 -6.59
N SER A 527 -36.28 10.41 -7.39
CA SER A 527 -37.53 10.86 -8.02
C SER A 527 -37.99 9.89 -9.12
N GLU A 528 -39.30 9.76 -9.32
CA GLU A 528 -39.87 9.03 -10.48
C GLU A 528 -39.39 9.60 -11.84
N ASN A 529 -38.90 10.84 -11.85
CA ASN A 529 -38.36 11.50 -13.05
C ASN A 529 -36.83 11.36 -13.19
N MET A 530 -36.19 10.45 -12.45
CA MET A 530 -34.74 10.25 -12.51
C MET A 530 -34.30 9.83 -13.92
N ASN A 531 -33.14 10.33 -14.35
CA ASN A 531 -32.54 9.89 -15.61
C ASN A 531 -32.04 8.45 -15.50
N TYR A 532 -32.04 7.73 -16.63
CA TYR A 532 -31.50 6.37 -16.70
C TYR A 532 -30.01 6.39 -17.07
N GLY A 533 -29.31 5.31 -16.73
CA GLY A 533 -27.88 5.13 -16.95
C GLY A 533 -27.05 5.42 -15.70
N ASP A 534 -25.76 5.62 -15.92
CA ASP A 534 -24.77 5.88 -14.87
C ASP A 534 -24.89 7.33 -14.39
N ILE A 535 -25.20 7.50 -13.11
CA ILE A 535 -25.37 8.79 -12.46
C ILE A 535 -24.18 9.03 -11.53
N PRO A 536 -23.47 10.18 -11.63
CA PRO A 536 -22.29 10.44 -10.84
C PRO A 536 -22.63 10.84 -9.39
N PHE A 537 -21.87 10.27 -8.46
CA PHE A 537 -21.82 10.58 -7.03
C PHE A 537 -20.38 10.89 -6.63
N ILE A 538 -20.22 11.54 -5.49
CA ILE A 538 -18.92 11.78 -4.88
C ILE A 538 -18.81 10.89 -3.64
N LEU A 539 -17.83 10.01 -3.63
CA LEU A 539 -17.44 9.20 -2.48
C LEU A 539 -16.23 9.86 -1.81
N THR A 540 -16.41 10.30 -0.57
CA THR A 540 -15.34 10.85 0.27
C THR A 540 -14.94 9.82 1.31
N ILE A 541 -13.64 9.56 1.44
CA ILE A 541 -13.08 8.65 2.45
C ILE A 541 -12.17 9.45 3.34
N ASP A 542 -12.46 9.45 4.64
CA ASP A 542 -11.65 10.04 5.69
C ASP A 542 -11.08 8.91 6.56
N ALA A 543 -9.78 8.91 6.85
CA ALA A 543 -9.16 7.91 7.72
C ALA A 543 -7.90 8.46 8.42
N GLU A 544 -7.42 7.72 9.41
CA GLU A 544 -6.17 7.99 10.11
C GLU A 544 -5.22 6.80 9.93
N ILE A 545 -3.91 7.06 9.86
CA ILE A 545 -2.91 5.99 9.82
C ILE A 545 -2.87 5.31 11.19
N SER A 546 -3.05 3.99 11.19
CA SER A 546 -3.01 3.17 12.40
C SER A 546 -1.58 2.76 12.73
N GLY A 547 -1.18 2.93 13.99
CA GLY A 547 0.13 2.52 14.47
C GLY A 547 0.48 3.07 15.85
N ASN A 548 1.62 2.62 16.38
CA ASN A 548 2.23 3.14 17.60
C ASN A 548 3.11 4.36 17.24
N ILE A 549 2.47 5.45 16.84
CA ILE A 549 3.16 6.62 16.28
C ILE A 549 3.89 7.40 17.40
N PRO A 550 5.23 7.58 17.31
CA PRO A 550 5.99 8.40 18.25
C PRO A 550 5.47 9.83 18.33
N SER A 551 5.50 10.45 19.50
CA SER A 551 4.92 11.80 19.69
C SER A 551 5.59 12.92 18.89
N GLY A 552 6.82 12.70 18.43
CA GLY A 552 7.54 13.60 17.53
C GLY A 552 7.08 13.53 16.08
N ILE A 553 6.16 12.63 15.74
CA ILE A 553 5.59 12.45 14.40
C ILE A 553 4.10 12.76 14.43
N SER A 554 3.64 13.42 13.37
CA SER A 554 2.21 13.52 13.04
C SER A 554 2.10 13.27 11.55
N PHE A 555 1.28 12.30 11.16
CA PHE A 555 0.89 12.15 9.77
C PHE A 555 -0.29 13.08 9.47
N ASP A 556 -0.41 13.46 8.20
CA ASP A 556 -1.56 14.21 7.74
C ASP A 556 -2.82 13.32 7.74
N HIS A 557 -3.97 13.94 7.96
CA HIS A 557 -5.25 13.24 7.91
C HIS A 557 -5.49 12.74 6.48
N TYR A 558 -5.80 11.45 6.30
CA TYR A 558 -6.07 10.92 4.98
C TYR A 558 -7.48 11.31 4.55
N GLN A 559 -7.57 12.01 3.43
CA GLN A 559 -8.83 12.28 2.76
C GLN A 559 -8.73 12.01 1.26
N SER A 560 -9.61 11.16 0.75
CA SER A 560 -9.75 10.89 -0.69
C SER A 560 -11.16 11.25 -1.16
N ASN A 561 -11.26 11.82 -2.36
CA ASN A 561 -12.53 12.14 -3.02
C ASN A 561 -12.55 11.51 -4.40
N MET A 562 -13.54 10.69 -4.67
CA MET A 562 -13.67 9.94 -5.92
C MET A 562 -15.05 10.15 -6.54
N GLU A 563 -15.07 10.34 -7.85
CA GLU A 563 -16.33 10.28 -8.61
C GLU A 563 -16.66 8.80 -8.86
N VAL A 564 -17.89 8.40 -8.50
CA VAL A 564 -18.38 7.03 -8.66
C VAL A 564 -19.73 7.07 -9.35
N ASP A 565 -19.94 6.14 -10.26
CA ASP A 565 -21.19 6.04 -11.01
C ASP A 565 -22.13 4.99 -10.38
N ILE A 566 -23.38 5.37 -10.16
CA ILE A 566 -24.44 4.45 -9.70
C ILE A 566 -25.46 4.28 -10.83
N PRO A 567 -25.78 3.05 -11.25
CA PRO A 567 -26.64 2.82 -12.40
C PRO A 567 -28.13 2.92 -12.03
N PHE A 568 -28.88 3.73 -12.77
CA PHE A 568 -30.33 3.91 -12.64
C PHE A 568 -31.09 3.36 -13.85
N GLY A 569 -32.24 2.74 -13.60
CA GLY A 569 -33.15 2.31 -14.65
C GLY A 569 -34.08 1.19 -14.22
N PHE A 570 -34.82 0.67 -15.20
CA PHE A 570 -35.63 -0.53 -15.05
C PHE A 570 -35.12 -1.59 -16.04
N ASN A 571 -35.03 -2.84 -15.61
CA ASN A 571 -35.07 -3.94 -16.57
C ASN A 571 -36.53 -4.13 -16.95
N GLN A 572 -36.85 -3.94 -18.24
CA GLN A 572 -38.15 -4.33 -18.76
C GLN A 572 -38.23 -5.85 -18.74
N ASP A 573 -39.27 -6.41 -18.13
CA ASP A 573 -39.42 -7.86 -18.00
C ASP A 573 -39.29 -8.54 -19.38
N GLY A 574 -38.36 -9.50 -19.50
CA GLY A 574 -38.00 -10.15 -20.76
C GLY A 574 -36.96 -9.44 -21.64
N TYR A 575 -36.32 -8.36 -21.15
CA TYR A 575 -35.23 -7.64 -21.82
C TYR A 575 -34.08 -7.29 -20.85
N PRO A 576 -32.81 -7.19 -21.33
CA PRO A 576 -32.37 -7.51 -22.70
C PRO A 576 -32.52 -9.00 -23.02
N ILE A 577 -32.57 -9.34 -24.32
CA ILE A 577 -32.61 -10.73 -24.76
C ILE A 577 -31.18 -11.14 -25.11
N ASP A 578 -30.64 -12.08 -24.33
CA ASP A 578 -29.29 -12.61 -24.53
C ASP A 578 -29.14 -13.35 -25.87
N ASP A 579 -27.91 -13.44 -26.37
CA ASP A 579 -27.52 -14.21 -27.56
C ASP A 579 -28.15 -13.78 -28.91
N ILE A 580 -28.65 -12.55 -29.02
CA ILE A 580 -29.21 -12.00 -30.26
C ILE A 580 -28.43 -10.76 -30.74
N ASN A 581 -27.80 -10.87 -31.92
CA ASN A 581 -27.16 -9.73 -32.60
C ASN A 581 -28.13 -9.06 -33.57
N VAL A 582 -28.63 -7.88 -33.19
CA VAL A 582 -29.57 -7.08 -33.99
C VAL A 582 -28.82 -6.26 -35.03
N TYR A 583 -29.19 -6.37 -36.31
CA TYR A 583 -28.55 -5.64 -37.41
C TYR A 583 -29.43 -4.52 -37.99
N GLY A 584 -30.75 -4.63 -37.87
CA GLY A 584 -31.70 -3.58 -38.27
C GLY A 584 -32.27 -2.83 -37.07
N SER A 585 -32.61 -1.55 -37.26
CA SER A 585 -33.30 -0.77 -36.21
C SER A 585 -34.62 -1.45 -35.82
N PRO A 586 -34.91 -1.71 -34.54
CA PRO A 586 -36.20 -2.27 -34.12
C PRO A 586 -37.33 -1.28 -34.40
N ILE A 587 -38.50 -1.79 -34.74
CA ILE A 587 -39.76 -1.02 -34.79
C ILE A 587 -40.68 -1.48 -33.66
N ILE A 588 -41.47 -0.53 -33.16
CA ILE A 588 -42.53 -0.79 -32.19
C ILE A 588 -43.86 -0.49 -32.88
N THR A 589 -44.71 -1.50 -33.00
CA THR A 589 -46.03 -1.35 -33.62
C THR A 589 -47.03 -2.27 -32.93
N ASP A 590 -48.26 -1.79 -32.76
CA ASP A 590 -49.39 -2.63 -32.38
C ASP A 590 -49.95 -3.27 -33.64
N LEU A 591 -49.55 -4.51 -33.87
CA LEU A 591 -49.89 -5.28 -35.05
C LEU A 591 -51.22 -6.04 -34.88
N TYR A 592 -51.75 -6.09 -33.66
CA TYR A 592 -53.00 -6.78 -33.31
C TYR A 592 -54.14 -5.80 -32.97
N GLY A 593 -53.89 -4.49 -33.01
CA GLY A 593 -54.86 -3.44 -32.69
C GLY A 593 -55.41 -3.52 -31.25
N ASN A 594 -54.69 -4.18 -30.34
CA ASN A 594 -55.14 -4.48 -28.98
C ASN A 594 -54.57 -3.53 -27.92
N SER A 595 -53.94 -2.43 -28.36
CA SER A 595 -53.21 -1.46 -27.54
C SER A 595 -52.02 -2.05 -26.78
N ALA A 596 -51.54 -3.24 -27.17
CA ALA A 596 -50.32 -3.83 -26.66
C ALA A 596 -49.32 -3.93 -27.83
N PRO A 597 -48.35 -3.00 -27.96
CA PRO A 597 -47.42 -3.03 -29.07
C PRO A 597 -46.41 -4.18 -28.97
N GLN A 598 -45.93 -4.65 -30.11
CA GLN A 598 -44.85 -5.63 -30.24
C GLN A 598 -43.58 -4.94 -30.78
N ILE A 599 -42.44 -5.53 -30.49
CA ILE A 599 -41.13 -5.13 -31.00
C ILE A 599 -40.75 -6.07 -32.14
N PHE A 600 -40.50 -5.54 -33.33
CA PHE A 600 -40.00 -6.31 -34.47
C PHE A 600 -38.62 -5.82 -34.88
N PHE A 601 -37.71 -6.75 -35.12
CA PHE A 601 -36.33 -6.44 -35.50
C PHE A 601 -35.72 -7.56 -36.32
N THR A 602 -34.64 -7.24 -37.02
CA THR A 602 -33.96 -8.19 -37.90
C THR A 602 -32.57 -8.50 -37.39
N THR A 603 -32.21 -9.77 -37.47
CA THR A 603 -30.83 -10.24 -37.37
C THR A 603 -30.35 -10.64 -38.77
N ASP A 604 -29.24 -11.38 -38.88
CA ASP A 604 -28.61 -11.70 -40.16
C ASP A 604 -29.59 -12.33 -41.17
N SER A 605 -30.27 -13.43 -40.80
CA SER A 605 -31.23 -14.15 -41.67
C SER A 605 -32.56 -14.42 -40.99
N THR A 606 -32.88 -13.69 -39.92
CA THR A 606 -34.06 -13.95 -39.09
C THR A 606 -34.77 -12.65 -38.75
N VAL A 607 -36.10 -12.66 -38.86
CA VAL A 607 -36.96 -11.57 -38.38
C VAL A 607 -37.61 -12.03 -37.09
N TYR A 608 -37.43 -11.24 -36.04
CA TYR A 608 -38.02 -11.49 -34.71
C TYR A 608 -39.23 -10.59 -34.51
N GLY A 609 -40.22 -11.13 -33.81
CA GLY A 609 -41.35 -10.40 -33.25
C GLY A 609 -41.45 -10.78 -31.77
N LYS A 610 -41.37 -9.79 -30.89
CA LYS A 610 -41.37 -9.99 -29.44
C LYS A 610 -42.47 -9.14 -28.78
N TRP A 611 -43.15 -9.71 -27.80
CA TRP A 611 -44.00 -8.95 -26.89
C TRP A 611 -43.15 -8.10 -25.93
N MET A 612 -43.74 -7.07 -25.32
CA MET A 612 -43.06 -6.26 -24.28
C MET A 612 -42.55 -7.08 -23.08
N SER A 613 -43.00 -8.33 -22.94
CA SER A 613 -42.56 -9.29 -21.91
C SER A 613 -41.44 -10.23 -22.39
N GLY A 614 -40.84 -10.00 -23.57
CA GLY A 614 -39.78 -10.84 -24.17
C GLY A 614 -40.23 -12.15 -24.82
N PHE A 615 -41.51 -12.53 -24.69
CA PHE A 615 -42.06 -13.73 -25.36
C PHE A 615 -42.19 -13.51 -26.87
N ASP A 616 -42.06 -14.59 -27.65
CA ASP A 616 -42.26 -14.55 -29.10
C ASP A 616 -43.70 -14.21 -29.47
N VAL A 617 -43.84 -13.35 -30.48
CA VAL A 617 -45.10 -13.15 -31.20
C VAL A 617 -45.38 -14.41 -32.00
N LEU A 618 -46.64 -14.85 -32.04
CA LEU A 618 -47.03 -16.05 -32.76
C LEU A 618 -46.59 -15.97 -34.23
N GLY A 619 -45.86 -16.98 -34.70
CA GLY A 619 -45.29 -17.03 -36.06
C GLY A 619 -43.84 -16.54 -36.15
N PHE A 620 -43.35 -15.84 -35.13
CA PHE A 620 -41.97 -15.37 -35.03
C PHE A 620 -41.18 -16.20 -34.00
N PRO A 621 -39.84 -16.26 -34.08
CA PRO A 621 -39.02 -15.73 -35.18
C PRO A 621 -39.23 -16.49 -36.51
N ILE A 622 -39.09 -15.79 -37.63
CA ILE A 622 -39.11 -16.38 -38.97
C ILE A 622 -37.72 -16.32 -39.59
N HIS A 623 -37.26 -17.46 -40.11
CA HIS A 623 -35.98 -17.57 -40.80
C HIS A 623 -36.17 -17.36 -42.30
N ILE A 624 -35.36 -16.48 -42.87
CA ILE A 624 -35.36 -16.13 -44.29
C ILE A 624 -34.14 -16.80 -44.94
N SER A 625 -34.30 -17.35 -46.14
CA SER A 625 -33.25 -18.09 -46.84
C SER A 625 -32.06 -17.24 -47.28
N SER A 626 -32.16 -15.92 -47.11
CA SER A 626 -31.14 -14.94 -47.45
C SER A 626 -30.99 -13.94 -46.31
N LYS A 627 -29.87 -13.21 -46.34
CA LYS A 627 -29.60 -12.16 -45.38
C LYS A 627 -30.61 -11.01 -45.53
N VAL A 628 -31.19 -10.61 -44.42
CA VAL A 628 -32.10 -9.46 -44.36
C VAL A 628 -31.25 -8.19 -44.39
N SER A 629 -31.41 -7.38 -45.43
CA SER A 629 -30.56 -6.22 -45.70
C SER A 629 -31.17 -4.90 -45.24
N THR A 630 -32.42 -4.90 -44.78
CA THR A 630 -33.14 -3.71 -44.34
C THR A 630 -33.71 -3.86 -42.93
N THR A 631 -34.11 -2.76 -42.31
CA THR A 631 -35.07 -2.79 -41.18
C THR A 631 -36.48 -3.19 -41.67
N VAL A 632 -37.34 -3.56 -40.74
CA VAL A 632 -38.76 -3.84 -40.97
C VAL A 632 -39.55 -2.54 -41.00
N ALA A 633 -40.49 -2.41 -41.91
CA ALA A 633 -41.56 -1.40 -41.89
C ALA A 633 -42.90 -2.10 -41.61
N ALA A 634 -43.88 -1.38 -41.05
CA ALA A 634 -45.21 -1.92 -40.79
C ALA A 634 -46.29 -0.96 -41.27
N GLY A 635 -47.28 -1.48 -42.00
CA GLY A 635 -48.41 -0.71 -42.51
C GLY A 635 -49.51 -1.62 -43.02
N ASP A 636 -50.74 -1.14 -42.99
CA ASP A 636 -51.92 -1.85 -43.51
C ASP A 636 -51.94 -1.69 -45.03
N LEU A 637 -51.52 -2.73 -45.75
CA LEU A 637 -51.36 -2.72 -47.20
C LEU A 637 -52.59 -3.20 -47.94
N ASP A 638 -53.53 -3.88 -47.26
CA ASP A 638 -54.75 -4.43 -47.88
C ASP A 638 -56.07 -3.92 -47.28
N ASP A 639 -56.00 -2.90 -46.40
CA ASP A 639 -57.11 -2.19 -45.77
C ASP A 639 -58.00 -3.10 -44.91
N ASP A 640 -57.40 -4.12 -44.28
CA ASP A 640 -58.09 -5.06 -43.37
C ASP A 640 -58.01 -4.66 -41.89
N ASN A 641 -57.30 -3.57 -41.57
CA ASN A 641 -56.95 -3.04 -40.24
C ASN A 641 -55.90 -3.86 -39.46
N ASP A 642 -55.35 -4.91 -40.03
CA ASP A 642 -54.09 -5.49 -39.59
C ASP A 642 -52.93 -4.86 -40.38
N LYS A 643 -51.72 -4.85 -39.81
CA LYS A 643 -50.54 -4.30 -40.50
C LYS A 643 -49.66 -5.43 -40.98
N GLU A 644 -49.15 -5.30 -42.19
CA GLU A 644 -48.15 -6.20 -42.76
C GLU A 644 -46.75 -5.67 -42.46
N LEU A 645 -45.82 -6.61 -42.29
CA LEU A 645 -44.40 -6.32 -42.12
C LEU A 645 -43.67 -6.40 -43.45
N VAL A 646 -42.89 -5.36 -43.76
CA VAL A 646 -42.16 -5.24 -45.03
C VAL A 646 -40.67 -5.13 -44.79
N PHE A 647 -39.86 -5.96 -45.45
CA PHE A 647 -38.40 -5.89 -45.39
C PHE A 647 -37.76 -6.45 -46.66
N GLY A 648 -36.55 -5.98 -46.98
CA GLY A 648 -35.74 -6.40 -48.12
C GLY A 648 -34.59 -7.32 -47.74
N THR A 649 -34.09 -8.07 -48.73
CA THR A 649 -32.95 -8.99 -48.58
C THR A 649 -31.80 -8.66 -49.54
N GLU A 650 -30.63 -9.23 -49.25
CA GLU A 650 -29.42 -9.08 -50.08
C GLU A 650 -29.56 -9.65 -51.50
N ILE A 651 -30.51 -10.55 -51.71
CA ILE A 651 -30.75 -11.18 -53.02
C ILE A 651 -31.86 -10.51 -53.83
N GLY A 652 -32.38 -9.37 -53.33
CA GLY A 652 -33.38 -8.59 -54.06
C GLY A 652 -34.82 -8.98 -53.80
N ASP A 653 -35.11 -9.83 -52.81
CA ASP A 653 -36.48 -10.12 -52.40
C ASP A 653 -36.97 -9.09 -51.39
N LEU A 654 -38.12 -8.48 -51.70
CA LEU A 654 -38.93 -7.69 -50.78
C LEU A 654 -40.05 -8.58 -50.24
N TYR A 655 -39.98 -8.91 -48.96
CA TYR A 655 -41.00 -9.68 -48.26
C TYR A 655 -42.07 -8.76 -47.69
N VAL A 656 -43.32 -9.17 -47.85
CA VAL A 656 -44.47 -8.63 -47.13
C VAL A 656 -45.10 -9.79 -46.37
N LEU A 657 -45.13 -9.71 -45.05
CA LEU A 657 -45.64 -10.75 -44.15
C LEU A 657 -46.88 -10.27 -43.42
N ASN A 658 -47.86 -11.15 -43.28
CA ASN A 658 -49.00 -10.98 -42.40
C ASN A 658 -48.56 -11.05 -40.92
N LYS A 659 -49.48 -10.69 -40.02
CA LYS A 659 -49.27 -10.72 -38.57
C LYS A 659 -48.87 -12.05 -37.95
N ASP A 660 -49.23 -13.16 -38.59
CA ASP A 660 -48.89 -14.52 -38.18
C ASP A 660 -47.60 -15.05 -38.84
N ALA A 661 -46.81 -14.15 -39.43
CA ALA A 661 -45.63 -14.40 -40.23
C ALA A 661 -45.86 -15.19 -41.53
N SER A 662 -47.13 -15.42 -41.93
CA SER A 662 -47.41 -15.99 -43.24
C SER A 662 -47.09 -14.98 -44.35
N GLN A 663 -46.58 -15.48 -45.46
CA GLN A 663 -46.20 -14.64 -46.60
C GLN A 663 -47.46 -14.07 -47.29
N PHE A 664 -47.62 -12.76 -47.26
CA PHE A 664 -48.64 -12.04 -48.04
C PHE A 664 -48.19 -11.91 -49.50
N MET A 665 -46.99 -11.34 -49.71
CA MET A 665 -46.39 -11.20 -51.02
C MET A 665 -44.86 -11.25 -50.94
N VAL A 666 -44.23 -11.63 -52.05
CA VAL A 666 -42.80 -11.40 -52.26
C VAL A 666 -42.62 -10.78 -53.63
N PHE A 667 -41.92 -9.65 -53.69
CA PHE A 667 -41.48 -9.02 -54.93
C PHE A 667 -39.99 -9.23 -55.10
N SER A 668 -39.58 -9.93 -56.16
CA SER A 668 -38.18 -10.24 -56.44
C SER A 668 -37.62 -9.34 -57.55
N GLN A 669 -36.43 -8.82 -57.34
CA GLN A 669 -35.62 -8.11 -58.34
C GLN A 669 -34.16 -8.61 -58.32
N ASN A 670 -33.31 -8.16 -59.25
CA ASN A 670 -32.00 -8.78 -59.50
C ASN A 670 -30.86 -8.27 -58.61
N ASP A 671 -30.97 -7.04 -58.12
CA ASP A 671 -29.96 -6.37 -57.31
C ASP A 671 -30.31 -6.51 -55.81
N GLN A 672 -29.47 -6.01 -54.90
CA GLN A 672 -29.80 -6.03 -53.47
C GLN A 672 -30.85 -4.97 -53.15
N ILE A 673 -31.74 -5.17 -52.16
CA ILE A 673 -32.53 -4.03 -51.64
C ILE A 673 -31.70 -3.35 -50.54
N VAL A 674 -31.28 -2.10 -50.77
CA VAL A 674 -30.34 -1.39 -49.89
C VAL A 674 -31.00 -0.35 -49.00
N SER A 675 -32.18 0.17 -49.36
CA SER A 675 -32.90 1.13 -48.54
C SER A 675 -33.96 0.48 -47.68
N TYR A 676 -34.20 1.07 -46.52
CA TYR A 676 -35.36 0.74 -45.69
C TYR A 676 -36.67 1.01 -46.46
N PRO A 677 -37.59 0.03 -46.54
CA PRO A 677 -38.90 0.26 -47.14
C PRO A 677 -39.63 1.39 -46.42
N VAL A 678 -40.24 2.28 -47.18
CA VAL A 678 -41.11 3.35 -46.67
C VAL A 678 -42.51 3.11 -47.20
N LEU A 679 -43.49 3.12 -46.31
CA LEU A 679 -44.90 2.96 -46.64
C LEU A 679 -45.58 4.32 -46.57
N TYR A 680 -46.23 4.74 -47.65
CA TYR A 680 -46.89 6.04 -47.73
C TYR A 680 -48.02 5.99 -48.75
N ASP A 681 -49.17 6.61 -48.46
CA ASP A 681 -50.25 6.82 -49.42
C ASP A 681 -49.96 8.09 -50.22
N PHE A 682 -49.28 7.91 -51.35
CA PHE A 682 -48.88 9.00 -52.24
C PHE A 682 -50.02 9.46 -53.14
N GLU A 683 -50.99 8.59 -53.41
CA GLU A 683 -52.12 8.87 -54.29
C GLU A 683 -53.37 9.39 -53.55
N GLU A 684 -53.32 9.51 -52.22
CA GLU A 684 -54.46 9.83 -51.33
C GLU A 684 -55.63 8.85 -51.55
N SER A 685 -55.30 7.59 -51.78
CA SER A 685 -56.21 6.52 -52.16
C SER A 685 -56.66 5.62 -51.01
N SER A 686 -56.10 5.83 -49.81
CA SER A 686 -56.11 4.94 -48.65
C SER A 686 -55.33 3.62 -48.80
N GLU A 687 -54.77 3.32 -49.96
CA GLU A 687 -53.82 2.20 -50.15
C GLU A 687 -52.38 2.71 -49.95
N LEU A 688 -51.58 1.99 -49.16
CA LEU A 688 -50.17 2.36 -48.93
C LEU A 688 -49.27 1.82 -50.05
N GLU A 689 -48.47 2.69 -50.67
CA GLU A 689 -47.42 2.24 -51.59
C GLU A 689 -46.11 1.95 -50.87
N ILE A 690 -45.38 0.95 -51.37
CA ILE A 690 -44.06 0.56 -50.85
C ILE A 690 -42.95 1.20 -51.69
N PHE A 691 -42.19 2.11 -51.07
CA PHE A 691 -41.03 2.77 -51.68
C PHE A 691 -39.72 2.16 -51.17
N PHE A 692 -38.86 1.72 -52.08
CA PHE A 692 -37.52 1.20 -51.77
C PHE A 692 -36.56 1.43 -52.95
N TYR A 693 -35.26 1.36 -52.67
CA TYR A 693 -34.17 1.47 -53.61
C TYR A 693 -33.33 0.18 -53.62
N ILE A 694 -32.85 -0.14 -54.82
CA ILE A 694 -32.04 -1.31 -55.14
C ILE A 694 -30.59 -0.91 -55.43
#